data_AF-D8G524-F1
#
_entry.id   AF-D8G524-F1
#
_cell.length_a   1.000
_cell.length_b   1.000
_cell.length_c   1.000
_cell.angle_alpha   90.00
_cell.angle_beta   90.00
_cell.angle_gamma   90.00
#
_symmetry.space_group_name_H-M   'P 1'
#
loop_
_entity.id
_entity.type
_entity.pdbx_description
1 polymer ?
#
loop_
_entity_poly.entity_id
_entity_poly.type
_entity_poly.pdbx_seq_one_letter_code
_entity_poly.pdbx_strand_id
1 'polypeptide(L)'
;MSEEREIPGLWSASEPLEARENSQPDGGGESGRQTRAQRRKALALRLGTQEEPEPPQPKPPSLGPKFWQSWRRWPTKWPFWVVVIVALPGGVALIAIASLFRLAAQPNCLSIFWPTASASDRLYCAEVTAQKQTVDDLLAAIDLVNALPKDHPLRTAINRQIENWSEDILKLGDAAFQAGNLGEAIAIARKVPSDVPAYPQVEKQIQQWQLIWDDAEKIYQAAEDYLRKEDWNQAFRQATLLLDIGNTYWETARYEEITKAIQTSRADGNKLAKARSTAEAGGVDNLFAAIQLAGAIAPESYIYQAAQKAIAEFGKKIMELAEAQLKTGQWQGAIDIVNKIPESANLKEEVKDFRELASAASQTQGGTIAGLENAIKAAKKIKSNRPLYNNAQEFISNWQQEIADVKTLEAARQVAAKGGANDLKVAIAQLQTIPAGNPRGPEAQKEIATWTRQVELMEDTPILERADQIATLGDANSLEAAIVEARKIGVGRALYQQAQDKIKTWGDQSQQFRDRPYLDRAQQLANDGNLLAAIAAASKIQPGRTLYDEARSNIRNWESQLQAKDGLQNARQAAEPGTADALETAILLANQVPESSGLRSEADEAINDWSQRIFAIAQEESASDLPGAIAILRKIPSGTRIYEEARAQIEVWQESLNSPPVESEPPIEKSNKQPKFPEQGLGARG
;
A
#
# COMPACT_ATOMS: atom_id res chain seq x y z
N MET A 1 -2.74 -8.96 40.48
CA MET A 1 -1.28 -9.16 40.44
C MET A 1 -0.84 -9.36 39.00
N SER A 2 -0.48 -8.37 38.19
CA SER A 2 -0.71 -6.91 38.13
C SER A 2 -0.55 -6.56 36.62
N GLU A 3 -1.30 -5.63 36.00
CA GLU A 3 -1.12 -4.16 36.03
C GLU A 3 0.35 -3.72 35.90
N GLU A 4 0.74 -2.77 35.03
CA GLU A 4 0.02 -1.68 34.31
C GLU A 4 0.04 -1.87 32.76
N ARG A 5 -0.85 -1.31 31.90
CA ARG A 5 -1.38 0.05 31.63
C ARG A 5 -0.33 1.05 31.07
N GLU A 6 -0.48 1.59 29.84
CA GLU A 6 -1.33 2.72 29.36
C GLU A 6 -0.60 4.08 29.58
N ILE A 7 -0.55 5.12 28.71
CA ILE A 7 -1.54 5.85 27.88
C ILE A 7 -0.83 6.51 26.64
N PRO A 8 -1.52 6.82 25.51
CA PRO A 8 -0.92 7.38 24.28
C PRO A 8 -1.00 8.92 24.15
N GLY A 9 -0.43 9.47 23.06
CA GLY A 9 -0.57 10.90 22.67
C GLY A 9 -1.10 11.09 21.25
N LEU A 10 -2.21 11.83 21.11
CA LEU A 10 -2.75 12.30 19.83
C LEU A 10 -2.03 13.58 19.38
N TRP A 11 -1.95 13.81 18.07
CA TRP A 11 -2.06 15.15 17.48
C TRP A 11 -2.90 15.09 16.19
N SER A 12 -3.80 16.06 16.04
CA SER A 12 -4.80 16.13 14.96
C SER A 12 -4.36 17.07 13.82
N ALA A 13 -4.99 16.92 12.65
CA ALA A 13 -4.74 17.78 11.49
C ALA A 13 -5.40 19.16 11.59
N SER A 14 -4.85 20.14 10.86
CA SER A 14 -5.50 21.42 10.54
C SER A 14 -4.97 22.02 9.22
N GLU A 15 -5.66 21.68 8.13
CA GLU A 15 -5.98 22.44 6.89
C GLU A 15 -5.01 23.45 6.20
N PRO A 16 -5.22 23.75 4.90
CA PRO A 16 -4.23 24.40 4.03
C PRO A 16 -4.45 25.91 3.82
N LEU A 17 -3.54 26.53 3.06
CA LEU A 17 -3.71 27.88 2.49
C LEU A 17 -3.70 27.86 0.96
N GLU A 18 -4.85 28.11 0.34
CA GLU A 18 -4.94 28.57 -1.05
C GLU A 18 -4.96 30.11 -1.10
N ALA A 19 -4.19 30.72 -2.02
CA ALA A 19 -4.36 32.13 -2.39
C ALA A 19 -3.79 32.46 -3.78
N ARG A 20 -4.68 32.41 -4.79
CA ARG A 20 -4.72 33.14 -6.07
C ARG A 20 -3.49 33.96 -6.55
N GLU A 21 -2.98 33.59 -7.74
CA GLU A 21 -3.31 34.27 -9.03
C GLU A 21 -3.34 35.83 -8.99
N ASN A 22 -2.51 36.61 -9.70
CA ASN A 22 -2.58 36.81 -11.18
C ASN A 22 -1.44 37.67 -11.82
N SER A 23 -1.45 37.76 -13.16
CA SER A 23 -0.95 38.86 -14.04
C SER A 23 0.46 39.47 -13.90
N GLN A 24 1.38 39.03 -14.79
CA GLN A 24 2.04 39.77 -15.91
C GLN A 24 2.68 41.19 -15.74
N PRO A 25 3.58 41.63 -16.66
CA PRO A 25 4.90 42.14 -16.24
C PRO A 25 5.24 43.57 -16.67
N ASP A 26 6.32 44.14 -16.12
CA ASP A 26 7.30 44.92 -16.90
C ASP A 26 8.63 45.21 -16.15
N GLY A 27 9.66 45.72 -16.86
CA GLY A 27 10.43 46.86 -16.35
C GLY A 27 11.77 46.70 -15.57
N GLY A 28 12.73 45.89 -16.03
CA GLY A 28 14.17 46.06 -15.72
C GLY A 28 14.69 45.57 -14.34
N GLY A 29 16.01 45.51 -14.10
CA GLY A 29 17.13 45.67 -15.05
C GLY A 29 18.46 46.03 -14.38
N GLU A 30 19.35 45.05 -14.11
CA GLU A 30 20.69 45.32 -13.57
C GLU A 30 21.80 44.42 -14.14
N SER A 31 23.05 44.91 -14.04
CA SER A 31 24.28 44.32 -14.60
C SER A 31 25.01 43.44 -13.56
N GLY A 32 25.80 42.41 -13.87
CA GLY A 32 26.22 41.88 -15.18
C GLY A 32 27.72 41.51 -15.19
N ARG A 33 28.04 40.23 -15.41
CA ARG A 33 29.42 39.73 -15.62
C ARG A 33 29.47 38.67 -16.73
N GLN A 34 29.67 39.11 -17.98
CA GLN A 34 29.88 38.22 -19.11
C GLN A 34 31.30 37.64 -19.15
N THR A 35 31.42 36.40 -19.63
CA THR A 35 32.66 35.62 -19.62
C THR A 35 33.55 35.87 -20.84
N ARG A 36 34.80 35.39 -20.78
CA ARG A 36 35.83 35.57 -21.83
C ARG A 36 35.41 35.00 -23.20
N ALA A 37 34.50 34.02 -23.24
CA ALA A 37 33.93 33.47 -24.47
C ALA A 37 32.95 34.44 -25.16
N GLN A 38 32.10 35.13 -24.40
CA GLN A 38 31.10 36.06 -24.93
C GLN A 38 31.77 37.29 -25.60
N ARG A 39 32.87 37.79 -25.03
CA ARG A 39 33.68 38.86 -25.67
C ARG A 39 34.28 38.46 -27.02
N ARG A 40 34.64 37.19 -27.23
CA ARG A 40 35.10 36.70 -28.55
C ARG A 40 33.97 36.69 -29.58
N LYS A 41 32.77 36.23 -29.20
CA LYS A 41 31.61 36.17 -30.10
C LYS A 41 31.11 37.57 -30.51
N ALA A 42 31.19 38.56 -29.62
CA ALA A 42 30.84 39.95 -29.90
C ALA A 42 31.83 40.68 -30.84
N LEU A 43 33.11 40.29 -30.86
CA LEU A 43 34.11 40.90 -31.76
C LEU A 43 33.94 40.41 -33.21
N ALA A 44 33.62 39.13 -33.40
CA ALA A 44 33.37 38.54 -34.71
C ALA A 44 32.12 39.10 -35.41
N LEU A 45 31.16 39.65 -34.64
CA LEU A 45 29.88 40.14 -35.16
C LEU A 45 29.88 41.62 -35.61
N ARG A 46 31.06 42.25 -35.74
CA ARG A 46 31.21 43.67 -36.13
C ARG A 46 32.14 43.93 -37.32
N LEU A 47 32.63 42.88 -37.98
CA LEU A 47 33.47 42.96 -39.17
C LEU A 47 32.98 41.93 -40.19
N GLY A 48 31.87 42.23 -40.87
CA GLY A 48 31.20 41.25 -41.74
C GLY A 48 29.90 41.71 -42.42
N THR A 49 29.92 42.86 -43.09
CA THR A 49 28.88 43.24 -44.08
C THR A 49 29.55 43.97 -45.26
N GLN A 50 29.26 43.66 -46.53
CA GLN A 50 28.39 42.61 -47.08
C GLN A 50 28.76 42.29 -48.55
N GLU A 51 28.52 41.04 -48.96
CA GLU A 51 28.08 40.52 -50.28
C GLU A 51 28.87 40.84 -51.59
N GLU A 52 29.22 39.90 -52.51
CA GLU A 52 28.49 38.81 -53.24
C GLU A 52 27.89 39.33 -54.58
N PRO A 53 27.55 38.54 -55.66
CA PRO A 53 27.67 37.09 -55.98
C PRO A 53 28.78 36.74 -57.01
N GLU A 54 29.26 35.50 -57.28
CA GLU A 54 28.72 34.12 -57.51
C GLU A 54 28.89 33.71 -59.02
N PRO A 55 28.52 32.50 -59.56
CA PRO A 55 29.48 31.48 -60.04
C PRO A 55 29.28 31.13 -61.57
N PRO A 56 29.52 29.91 -62.16
CA PRO A 56 30.23 28.67 -61.73
C PRO A 56 31.10 27.90 -62.81
N GLN A 57 31.69 26.76 -62.40
CA GLN A 57 32.19 25.60 -63.21
C GLN A 57 33.54 25.73 -64.05
N PRO A 58 33.93 24.83 -65.02
CA PRO A 58 35.11 23.97 -64.80
C PRO A 58 36.13 23.81 -65.98
N LYS A 59 37.24 23.09 -65.72
CA LYS A 59 38.25 22.51 -66.67
C LYS A 59 38.95 23.47 -67.67
N PRO A 60 40.29 23.58 -67.67
CA PRO A 60 41.04 24.39 -68.64
C PRO A 60 41.17 23.69 -70.02
N PRO A 61 41.35 24.46 -71.11
CA PRO A 61 42.68 24.45 -71.75
C PRO A 61 43.14 25.79 -72.37
N SER A 62 44.40 25.79 -72.84
CA SER A 62 45.03 26.74 -73.77
C SER A 62 45.15 28.22 -73.37
N LEU A 63 46.38 28.64 -73.02
CA LEU A 63 46.84 30.04 -73.05
C LEU A 63 47.66 30.29 -74.32
N GLY A 64 47.24 31.29 -75.12
CA GLY A 64 48.01 31.81 -76.25
C GLY A 64 48.23 33.32 -76.10
N PRO A 65 49.45 33.82 -75.86
CA PRO A 65 49.67 35.21 -75.53
C PRO A 65 49.82 36.12 -76.75
N LYS A 66 49.06 37.23 -76.81
CA LYS A 66 49.41 38.39 -77.64
C LYS A 66 49.19 39.70 -76.90
N PHE A 67 50.32 40.36 -76.62
CA PHE A 67 50.53 41.81 -76.59
C PHE A 67 49.59 42.71 -75.76
N TRP A 68 50.22 43.46 -74.86
CA TRP A 68 49.98 44.90 -74.86
C TRP A 68 51.29 45.67 -74.96
N GLN A 69 51.39 46.55 -75.97
CA GLN A 69 52.41 47.58 -76.04
C GLN A 69 51.88 48.83 -75.34
N SER A 70 52.68 49.45 -74.48
CA SER A 70 53.41 50.67 -74.87
C SER A 70 53.89 51.45 -73.65
N TRP A 71 55.06 52.10 -73.76
CA TRP A 71 55.27 53.44 -73.21
C TRP A 71 56.34 54.20 -74.02
N ARG A 72 55.83 55.00 -74.97
CA ARG A 72 56.27 56.37 -75.29
C ARG A 72 57.78 56.70 -75.44
N ARG A 73 58.29 56.47 -76.66
CA ARG A 73 59.08 57.41 -77.51
C ARG A 73 59.95 58.51 -76.82
N TRP A 74 61.26 58.53 -77.11
CA TRP A 74 61.92 59.65 -77.85
C TRP A 74 63.32 59.26 -78.41
N PRO A 75 63.98 60.05 -79.30
CA PRO A 75 64.43 59.47 -80.57
C PRO A 75 65.94 59.32 -80.84
N THR A 76 66.18 58.44 -81.80
CA THR A 76 67.31 58.26 -82.74
C THR A 76 68.30 59.42 -82.96
N LYS A 77 69.61 59.14 -82.79
CA LYS A 77 70.66 59.14 -83.86
C LYS A 77 72.10 58.99 -83.31
N TRP A 78 72.52 57.76 -82.94
CA TRP A 78 73.95 57.42 -82.75
C TRP A 78 74.29 55.96 -83.17
N PRO A 79 74.18 55.56 -84.46
CA PRO A 79 74.71 54.28 -84.94
C PRO A 79 76.04 54.40 -85.72
N PHE A 80 76.54 55.62 -85.98
CA PHE A 80 77.62 55.84 -86.95
C PHE A 80 79.05 55.63 -86.40
N TRP A 81 79.31 56.04 -85.16
CA TRP A 81 80.70 56.13 -84.64
C TRP A 81 81.22 54.90 -83.88
N VAL A 82 80.36 53.99 -83.43
CA VAL A 82 80.79 52.81 -82.63
C VAL A 82 81.28 51.65 -83.53
N VAL A 83 80.80 51.59 -84.78
CA VAL A 83 81.16 50.55 -85.77
C VAL A 83 82.63 50.62 -86.21
N VAL A 84 83.29 51.77 -86.01
CA VAL A 84 84.63 52.07 -86.58
C VAL A 84 85.79 51.74 -85.63
N ILE A 85 85.56 51.56 -84.32
CA ILE A 85 86.63 51.55 -83.30
C ILE A 85 86.79 50.22 -82.52
N VAL A 86 85.82 49.29 -82.60
CA VAL A 86 85.86 48.02 -81.84
C VAL A 86 85.99 46.77 -82.74
N ALA A 87 86.07 46.94 -84.05
CA ALA A 87 86.57 45.91 -84.95
C ALA A 87 88.11 46.00 -85.02
N LEU A 88 88.79 44.85 -84.85
CA LEU A 88 90.25 44.70 -84.79
C LEU A 88 90.92 45.24 -83.50
N PRO A 89 91.53 44.40 -82.62
CA PRO A 89 91.46 42.94 -82.50
C PRO A 89 91.06 42.44 -81.09
N GLY A 90 90.26 41.36 -81.01
CA GLY A 90 89.92 40.74 -79.70
C GLY A 90 89.03 39.49 -79.71
N GLY A 91 88.45 39.12 -80.85
CA GLY A 91 87.38 38.10 -80.95
C GLY A 91 87.75 36.63 -80.69
N VAL A 92 88.89 36.32 -80.08
CA VAL A 92 89.38 34.93 -79.90
C VAL A 92 89.16 34.40 -78.47
N ALA A 93 89.16 35.27 -77.45
CA ALA A 93 89.12 34.83 -76.04
C ALA A 93 87.76 34.27 -75.59
N LEU A 94 86.64 34.79 -76.09
CA LEU A 94 85.29 34.44 -75.60
C LEU A 94 84.80 33.05 -76.06
N ILE A 95 85.35 32.52 -77.17
CA ILE A 95 84.97 31.20 -77.70
C ILE A 95 85.48 30.06 -76.80
N ALA A 96 86.61 30.27 -76.11
CA ALA A 96 87.14 29.32 -75.12
C ALA A 96 86.22 29.17 -73.90
N ILE A 97 85.69 30.29 -73.38
CA ILE A 97 84.80 30.28 -72.19
C ILE A 97 83.45 29.64 -72.53
N ALA A 98 82.91 29.88 -73.72
CA ALA A 98 81.68 29.22 -74.19
C ALA A 98 81.81 27.68 -74.29
N SER A 99 83.04 27.16 -74.46
CA SER A 99 83.30 25.73 -74.49
C SER A 99 83.42 25.11 -73.08
N LEU A 100 83.81 25.89 -72.06
CA LEU A 100 83.87 25.46 -70.67
C LEU A 100 82.49 25.35 -69.99
N PHE A 101 81.49 26.09 -70.49
CA PHE A 101 80.10 25.95 -70.04
C PHE A 101 79.28 24.92 -70.83
N ARG A 102 79.91 24.14 -71.71
CA ARG A 102 79.35 22.87 -72.20
C ARG A 102 79.48 21.78 -71.12
N LEU A 103 78.67 21.91 -70.07
CA LEU A 103 78.25 20.77 -69.27
C LEU A 103 77.76 19.65 -70.20
N ALA A 104 78.00 18.40 -69.81
CA ALA A 104 77.63 17.24 -70.63
C ALA A 104 76.16 17.32 -71.04
N ALA A 105 75.89 17.10 -72.33
CA ALA A 105 74.52 17.10 -72.84
C ALA A 105 73.74 15.98 -72.15
N GLN A 106 72.83 16.35 -71.24
CA GLN A 106 71.97 15.39 -70.56
C GLN A 106 71.18 14.61 -71.63
N PRO A 107 71.19 13.27 -71.60
CA PRO A 107 70.39 12.47 -72.52
C PRO A 107 68.93 12.92 -72.48
N ASN A 108 68.36 13.26 -73.63
CA ASN A 108 66.95 13.60 -73.72
C ASN A 108 66.13 12.30 -73.65
N CYS A 109 65.84 11.86 -72.41
CA CYS A 109 65.29 10.53 -72.11
C CYS A 109 63.96 10.21 -72.81
N LEU A 110 63.26 11.22 -73.34
CA LEU A 110 62.04 11.08 -74.13
C LEU A 110 62.27 10.66 -75.59
N SER A 111 63.51 10.65 -76.09
CA SER A 111 63.85 10.39 -77.50
C SER A 111 64.93 9.31 -77.69
N ILE A 112 65.09 8.38 -76.76
CA ILE A 112 66.11 7.32 -76.80
C ILE A 112 65.52 6.02 -77.37
N PHE A 113 66.22 5.40 -78.33
CA PHE A 113 65.87 4.07 -78.83
C PHE A 113 66.47 2.98 -77.92
N TRP A 114 65.68 2.51 -76.95
CA TRP A 114 66.13 1.59 -75.89
C TRP A 114 66.90 0.32 -76.33
N PRO A 115 66.61 -0.32 -77.47
CA PRO A 115 67.38 -1.49 -77.93
C PRO A 115 68.86 -1.22 -78.22
N THR A 116 69.27 0.04 -78.48
CA THR A 116 70.67 0.43 -78.71
C THR A 116 71.18 1.48 -77.71
N ALA A 117 70.42 1.77 -76.65
CA ALA A 117 70.82 2.70 -75.59
C ALA A 117 71.95 2.10 -74.74
N SER A 118 72.94 2.91 -74.34
CA SER A 118 74.01 2.42 -73.47
C SER A 118 73.49 2.13 -72.06
N ALA A 119 74.21 1.29 -71.30
CA ALA A 119 73.87 1.04 -69.91
C ALA A 119 73.92 2.33 -69.05
N SER A 120 74.80 3.28 -69.40
CA SER A 120 74.89 4.60 -68.76
C SER A 120 73.66 5.46 -69.05
N ASP A 121 73.17 5.47 -70.30
CA ASP A 121 71.95 6.22 -70.66
C ASP A 121 70.72 5.64 -69.96
N ARG A 122 70.61 4.31 -69.91
CA ARG A 122 69.53 3.60 -69.18
C ARG A 122 69.57 3.92 -67.68
N LEU A 123 70.73 3.85 -67.04
CA LEU A 123 70.90 4.21 -65.63
C LEU A 123 70.50 5.67 -65.36
N TYR A 124 71.06 6.62 -66.12
CA TYR A 124 70.77 8.04 -65.96
C TYR A 124 69.29 8.36 -66.17
N CYS A 125 68.68 7.83 -67.23
CA CYS A 125 67.27 8.10 -67.53
C CYS A 125 66.30 7.39 -66.59
N ALA A 126 66.66 6.22 -66.04
CA ALA A 126 65.92 5.60 -64.97
C ALA A 126 65.99 6.44 -63.68
N GLU A 127 67.15 6.98 -63.31
CA GLU A 127 67.31 7.89 -62.17
C GLU A 127 66.45 9.16 -62.33
N VAL A 128 66.49 9.81 -63.49
CA VAL A 128 65.64 10.99 -63.81
C VAL A 128 64.14 10.64 -63.81
N THR A 129 63.77 9.39 -64.15
CA THR A 129 62.37 8.95 -64.11
C THR A 129 61.92 8.70 -62.66
N ALA A 130 62.72 8.00 -61.86
CA ALA A 130 62.45 7.71 -60.45
C ALA A 130 62.35 8.97 -59.57
N GLN A 131 63.05 10.05 -59.91
CA GLN A 131 62.98 11.34 -59.21
C GLN A 131 61.56 11.96 -59.14
N LYS A 132 60.60 11.48 -59.94
CA LYS A 132 59.19 11.88 -59.85
C LYS A 132 58.43 11.25 -58.67
N GLN A 133 58.97 10.20 -58.06
CA GLN A 133 58.42 9.49 -56.89
C GLN A 133 56.95 9.04 -57.03
N THR A 134 56.53 8.65 -58.23
CA THR A 134 55.24 7.96 -58.45
C THR A 134 55.48 6.45 -58.59
N VAL A 135 54.49 5.62 -58.24
CA VAL A 135 54.60 4.15 -58.36
C VAL A 135 54.93 3.75 -59.79
N ASP A 136 54.25 4.33 -60.79
CA ASP A 136 54.41 3.93 -62.20
C ASP A 136 55.72 4.46 -62.81
N ASP A 137 56.22 5.61 -62.36
CA ASP A 137 57.55 6.11 -62.76
C ASP A 137 58.71 5.33 -62.11
N LEU A 138 58.56 4.92 -60.85
CA LEU A 138 59.54 4.06 -60.16
C LEU A 138 59.62 2.67 -60.82
N LEU A 139 58.50 2.11 -61.24
CA LEU A 139 58.46 0.86 -62.01
C LEU A 139 59.12 1.01 -63.38
N ALA A 140 58.81 2.09 -64.12
CA ALA A 140 59.47 2.39 -65.38
C ALA A 140 61.00 2.52 -65.21
N ALA A 141 61.46 3.12 -64.11
CA ALA A 141 62.89 3.18 -63.79
C ALA A 141 63.50 1.78 -63.53
N ILE A 142 62.81 0.93 -62.76
CA ILE A 142 63.23 -0.46 -62.49
C ILE A 142 63.32 -1.26 -63.81
N ASP A 143 62.32 -1.19 -64.68
CA ASP A 143 62.27 -1.94 -65.95
C ASP A 143 63.42 -1.56 -66.88
N LEU A 144 63.72 -0.27 -67.01
CA LEU A 144 64.80 0.25 -67.87
C LEU A 144 66.18 -0.31 -67.51
N VAL A 145 66.45 -0.55 -66.22
CA VAL A 145 67.75 -1.06 -65.73
C VAL A 145 67.75 -2.56 -65.49
N ASN A 146 66.62 -3.18 -65.12
CA ASN A 146 66.54 -4.63 -64.92
C ASN A 146 66.68 -5.39 -66.25
N ALA A 147 66.26 -4.77 -67.37
CA ALA A 147 66.48 -5.25 -68.73
C ALA A 147 67.97 -5.21 -69.20
N LEU A 148 68.93 -5.08 -68.29
CA LEU A 148 70.37 -5.27 -68.54
C LEU A 148 70.83 -6.66 -68.06
N PRO A 149 71.75 -7.34 -68.79
CA PRO A 149 72.20 -8.69 -68.46
C PRO A 149 72.70 -8.87 -67.01
N LYS A 150 72.51 -10.07 -66.45
CA LYS A 150 72.83 -10.37 -65.04
C LYS A 150 74.35 -10.42 -64.75
N ASP A 151 75.16 -10.54 -65.80
CA ASP A 151 76.63 -10.50 -65.83
C ASP A 151 77.22 -9.10 -66.10
N HIS A 152 76.38 -8.07 -66.25
CA HIS A 152 76.83 -6.71 -66.55
C HIS A 152 77.77 -6.13 -65.45
N PRO A 153 78.90 -5.46 -65.79
CA PRO A 153 79.87 -4.96 -64.80
C PRO A 153 79.32 -4.04 -63.71
N LEU A 154 78.20 -3.35 -63.97
CA LEU A 154 77.54 -2.47 -62.99
C LEU A 154 76.36 -3.16 -62.25
N ARG A 155 76.17 -4.48 -62.38
CA ARG A 155 74.95 -5.16 -61.85
C ARG A 155 74.77 -4.98 -60.35
N THR A 156 75.84 -4.88 -59.55
CA THR A 156 75.75 -4.57 -58.11
C THR A 156 75.17 -3.19 -57.84
N ALA A 157 75.53 -2.17 -58.64
CA ALA A 157 74.97 -0.83 -58.52
C ALA A 157 73.53 -0.76 -59.04
N ILE A 158 73.23 -1.46 -60.14
CA ILE A 158 71.88 -1.62 -60.67
C ILE A 158 70.95 -2.27 -59.63
N ASN A 159 71.38 -3.37 -59.02
CA ASN A 159 70.60 -4.07 -57.98
C ASN A 159 70.29 -3.15 -56.79
N ARG A 160 71.31 -2.48 -56.24
CA ARG A 160 71.14 -1.51 -55.15
C ARG A 160 70.15 -0.39 -55.51
N GLN A 161 70.14 0.06 -56.77
CA GLN A 161 69.22 1.10 -57.20
C GLN A 161 67.79 0.58 -57.41
N ILE A 162 67.62 -0.66 -57.89
CA ILE A 162 66.31 -1.34 -57.91
C ILE A 162 65.80 -1.56 -56.48
N GLU A 163 66.68 -1.91 -55.53
CA GLU A 163 66.37 -2.03 -54.10
C GLU A 163 65.86 -0.68 -53.54
N ASN A 164 66.59 0.41 -53.75
CA ASN A 164 66.16 1.77 -53.37
C ASN A 164 64.76 2.12 -53.94
N TRP A 165 64.53 1.89 -55.23
CA TRP A 165 63.24 2.22 -55.87
C TRP A 165 62.10 1.27 -55.45
N SER A 166 62.41 0.01 -55.13
CA SER A 166 61.44 -0.91 -54.54
C SER A 166 61.06 -0.49 -53.12
N GLU A 167 62.02 0.01 -52.34
CA GLU A 167 61.77 0.60 -51.01
C GLU A 167 60.89 1.86 -51.12
N ASP A 168 61.10 2.71 -52.14
CA ASP A 168 60.25 3.88 -52.40
C ASP A 168 58.83 3.51 -52.85
N ILE A 169 58.65 2.45 -53.66
CA ILE A 169 57.33 1.88 -53.95
C ILE A 169 56.67 1.34 -52.68
N LEU A 170 57.43 0.68 -51.79
CA LEU A 170 56.92 0.21 -50.50
C LEU A 170 56.53 1.35 -49.55
N LYS A 171 57.20 2.51 -49.58
CA LYS A 171 56.78 3.72 -48.82
C LYS A 171 55.45 4.28 -49.32
N LEU A 172 55.22 4.27 -50.65
CA LEU A 172 53.93 4.64 -51.24
C LEU A 172 52.83 3.64 -50.88
N GLY A 173 53.17 2.35 -50.81
CA GLY A 173 52.28 1.31 -50.27
C GLY A 173 52.00 1.50 -48.77
N ASP A 174 53.00 1.83 -47.96
CA ASP A 174 52.83 2.06 -46.53
C ASP A 174 51.92 3.26 -46.26
N ALA A 175 52.04 4.35 -47.03
CA ALA A 175 51.12 5.49 -46.94
C ALA A 175 49.65 5.07 -47.15
N ALA A 176 49.37 4.14 -48.08
CA ALA A 176 48.03 3.57 -48.26
C ALA A 176 47.62 2.64 -47.09
N PHE A 177 48.54 1.85 -46.55
CA PHE A 177 48.31 1.00 -45.38
C PHE A 177 47.97 1.84 -44.14
N GLN A 178 48.78 2.85 -43.82
CA GLN A 178 48.57 3.78 -42.70
C GLN A 178 47.25 4.56 -42.83
N ALA A 179 46.77 4.81 -44.06
CA ALA A 179 45.48 5.41 -44.33
C ALA A 179 44.27 4.46 -44.19
N GLY A 180 44.49 3.16 -43.94
CA GLY A 180 43.44 2.14 -43.80
C GLY A 180 43.20 1.29 -45.06
N ASN A 181 43.93 1.52 -46.15
CA ASN A 181 43.72 0.84 -47.43
C ASN A 181 44.69 -0.36 -47.61
N LEU A 182 44.64 -1.38 -46.75
CA LEU A 182 45.51 -2.57 -46.86
C LEU A 182 45.50 -3.19 -48.27
N GLY A 183 44.32 -3.29 -48.91
CA GLY A 183 44.20 -3.85 -50.26
C GLY A 183 44.93 -3.02 -51.33
N GLU A 184 44.98 -1.70 -51.17
CA GLU A 184 45.73 -0.79 -52.05
C GLU A 184 47.23 -0.87 -51.78
N ALA A 185 47.65 -0.92 -50.51
CA ALA A 185 49.05 -1.11 -50.12
C ALA A 185 49.65 -2.38 -50.72
N ILE A 186 48.94 -3.51 -50.58
CA ILE A 186 49.33 -4.80 -51.17
C ILE A 186 49.33 -4.73 -52.71
N ALA A 187 48.37 -4.03 -53.33
CA ALA A 187 48.34 -3.86 -54.78
C ALA A 187 49.50 -3.02 -55.31
N ILE A 188 49.90 -1.94 -54.61
CA ILE A 188 51.07 -1.12 -54.92
C ILE A 188 52.35 -1.97 -54.81
N ALA A 189 52.54 -2.65 -53.69
CA ALA A 189 53.71 -3.49 -53.44
C ALA A 189 53.84 -4.61 -54.48
N ARG A 190 52.74 -5.29 -54.85
CA ARG A 190 52.73 -6.36 -55.86
C ARG A 190 52.96 -5.90 -57.31
N LYS A 191 53.06 -4.60 -57.58
CA LYS A 191 53.53 -4.13 -58.91
C LYS A 191 55.04 -4.33 -59.10
N VAL A 192 55.85 -4.43 -58.03
CA VAL A 192 57.29 -4.67 -58.15
C VAL A 192 57.55 -6.03 -58.82
N PRO A 193 58.34 -6.12 -59.91
CA PRO A 193 58.54 -7.37 -60.64
C PRO A 193 59.20 -8.46 -59.77
N SER A 194 58.73 -9.70 -59.87
CA SER A 194 59.17 -10.80 -58.99
C SER A 194 60.54 -11.40 -59.31
N ASP A 195 61.21 -10.93 -60.38
CA ASP A 195 62.55 -11.36 -60.76
C ASP A 195 63.68 -10.47 -60.21
N VAL A 196 63.34 -9.35 -59.53
CA VAL A 196 64.32 -8.41 -58.97
C VAL A 196 64.81 -8.83 -57.58
N PRO A 197 66.07 -8.51 -57.20
CA PRO A 197 66.63 -8.89 -55.89
C PRO A 197 65.88 -8.37 -54.66
N ALA A 198 65.14 -7.27 -54.81
CA ALA A 198 64.37 -6.63 -53.73
C ALA A 198 63.05 -7.35 -53.42
N TYR A 199 62.53 -8.20 -54.30
CA TYR A 199 61.18 -8.78 -54.15
C TYR A 199 60.94 -9.58 -52.84
N PRO A 200 61.93 -10.31 -52.27
CA PRO A 200 61.76 -10.93 -50.94
C PRO A 200 61.52 -9.92 -49.79
N GLN A 201 61.95 -8.66 -49.94
CA GLN A 201 61.62 -7.59 -48.99
C GLN A 201 60.17 -7.11 -49.18
N VAL A 202 59.70 -7.06 -50.43
CA VAL A 202 58.31 -6.75 -50.79
C VAL A 202 57.34 -7.77 -50.20
N GLU A 203 57.62 -9.07 -50.36
CA GLU A 203 56.78 -10.14 -49.76
C GLU A 203 56.78 -10.06 -48.22
N LYS A 204 57.93 -9.80 -47.60
CA LYS A 204 58.04 -9.61 -46.15
C LYS A 204 57.21 -8.42 -45.67
N GLN A 205 57.26 -7.27 -46.36
CA GLN A 205 56.50 -6.09 -45.98
C GLN A 205 54.99 -6.33 -46.11
N ILE A 206 54.54 -7.01 -47.18
CA ILE A 206 53.15 -7.44 -47.34
C ILE A 206 52.71 -8.32 -46.16
N GLN A 207 53.51 -9.31 -45.77
CA GLN A 207 53.21 -10.19 -44.62
C GLN A 207 53.12 -9.39 -43.30
N GLN A 208 54.00 -8.40 -43.11
CA GLN A 208 53.96 -7.55 -41.90
C GLN A 208 52.69 -6.69 -41.84
N TRP A 209 52.29 -6.05 -42.94
CA TRP A 209 51.03 -5.30 -43.01
C TRP A 209 49.81 -6.20 -42.76
N GLN A 210 49.80 -7.43 -43.31
CA GLN A 210 48.71 -8.39 -43.08
C GLN A 210 48.63 -8.83 -41.61
N LEU A 211 49.76 -9.16 -40.98
CA LEU A 211 49.79 -9.56 -39.56
C LEU A 211 49.29 -8.44 -38.64
N ILE A 212 49.75 -7.20 -38.84
CA ILE A 212 49.29 -6.03 -38.09
C ILE A 212 47.78 -5.84 -38.25
N TRP A 213 47.26 -5.98 -39.47
CA TRP A 213 45.83 -5.82 -39.75
C TRP A 213 44.99 -6.92 -39.09
N ASP A 214 45.39 -8.18 -39.23
CA ASP A 214 44.69 -9.32 -38.63
C ASP A 214 44.66 -9.20 -37.10
N ASP A 215 45.75 -8.74 -36.47
CA ASP A 215 45.80 -8.53 -35.00
C ASP A 215 45.00 -7.31 -34.56
N ALA A 216 45.03 -6.19 -35.30
CA ALA A 216 44.17 -5.03 -35.06
C ALA A 216 42.67 -5.41 -35.13
N GLU A 217 42.28 -6.21 -36.12
CA GLU A 217 40.91 -6.67 -36.27
C GLU A 217 40.49 -7.62 -35.13
N LYS A 218 41.34 -8.56 -34.71
CA LYS A 218 41.09 -9.42 -33.53
C LYS A 218 40.88 -8.59 -32.26
N ILE A 219 41.70 -7.57 -32.03
CA ILE A 219 41.59 -6.66 -30.89
C ILE A 219 40.25 -5.90 -30.93
N TYR A 220 39.86 -5.38 -32.10
CA TYR A 220 38.60 -4.66 -32.28
C TYR A 220 37.39 -5.58 -32.04
N GLN A 221 37.37 -6.76 -32.66
CA GLN A 221 36.31 -7.76 -32.47
C GLN A 221 36.21 -8.21 -31.01
N ALA A 222 37.33 -8.41 -30.31
CA ALA A 222 37.35 -8.73 -28.88
C ALA A 222 36.76 -7.60 -28.02
N ALA A 223 37.06 -6.33 -28.34
CA ALA A 223 36.48 -5.18 -27.65
C ALA A 223 34.94 -5.14 -27.81
N GLU A 224 34.42 -5.32 -29.03
CA GLU A 224 32.97 -5.43 -29.27
C GLU A 224 32.34 -6.60 -28.50
N ASP A 225 33.03 -7.73 -28.42
CA ASP A 225 32.54 -8.91 -27.74
C ASP A 225 32.44 -8.72 -26.22
N TYR A 226 33.30 -7.88 -25.63
CA TYR A 226 33.15 -7.44 -24.25
C TYR A 226 32.01 -6.44 -24.08
N LEU A 227 31.69 -5.59 -25.07
CA LEU A 227 30.47 -4.75 -25.06
C LEU A 227 29.19 -5.60 -25.04
N ARG A 228 29.12 -6.64 -25.88
CA ARG A 228 28.02 -7.61 -25.92
C ARG A 228 27.84 -8.36 -24.59
N LYS A 229 28.92 -8.51 -23.81
CA LYS A 229 28.97 -9.17 -22.49
C LYS A 229 28.82 -8.19 -21.30
N GLU A 230 28.49 -6.92 -21.57
CA GLU A 230 28.33 -5.85 -20.57
C GLU A 230 29.63 -5.48 -19.79
N ASP A 231 30.81 -5.93 -20.24
CA ASP A 231 32.10 -5.65 -19.57
C ASP A 231 32.84 -4.48 -20.24
N TRP A 232 32.42 -3.28 -19.86
CA TRP A 232 33.01 -2.01 -20.30
C TRP A 232 34.51 -1.88 -19.99
N ASN A 233 34.97 -2.54 -18.92
CA ASN A 233 36.35 -2.44 -18.45
C ASN A 233 37.30 -3.28 -19.29
N GLN A 234 36.87 -4.49 -19.69
CA GLN A 234 37.63 -5.31 -20.63
C GLN A 234 37.53 -4.77 -22.06
N ALA A 235 36.36 -4.28 -22.48
CA ALA A 235 36.21 -3.63 -23.79
C ALA A 235 37.19 -2.45 -23.95
N PHE A 236 37.31 -1.58 -22.94
CA PHE A 236 38.27 -0.49 -22.95
C PHE A 236 39.73 -0.97 -22.90
N ARG A 237 40.05 -1.99 -22.10
CA ARG A 237 41.41 -2.58 -22.07
C ARG A 237 41.82 -3.20 -23.41
N GLN A 238 40.92 -3.88 -24.12
CA GLN A 238 41.18 -4.35 -25.47
C GLN A 238 41.38 -3.18 -26.44
N ALA A 239 40.47 -2.20 -26.43
CA ALA A 239 40.58 -1.01 -27.29
C ALA A 239 41.94 -0.29 -27.14
N THR A 240 42.49 -0.17 -25.92
CA THR A 240 43.81 0.46 -25.71
C THR A 240 44.98 -0.27 -26.36
N LEU A 241 44.84 -1.54 -26.76
CA LEU A 241 45.88 -2.26 -27.52
C LEU A 241 45.97 -1.80 -28.98
N LEU A 242 44.95 -1.13 -29.52
CA LEU A 242 45.00 -0.53 -30.86
C LEU A 242 45.96 0.68 -30.94
N LEU A 243 46.38 1.25 -29.80
CA LEU A 243 47.22 2.46 -29.73
C LEU A 243 48.72 2.21 -29.98
N ASP A 244 49.13 0.94 -30.11
CA ASP A 244 50.53 0.51 -30.30
C ASP A 244 50.62 -0.62 -31.34
N ILE A 245 49.69 -0.63 -32.31
CA ILE A 245 49.53 -1.73 -33.28
C ILE A 245 50.40 -1.55 -34.54
N GLY A 246 50.91 -0.34 -34.80
CA GLY A 246 51.76 -0.02 -35.96
C GLY A 246 50.97 0.47 -37.18
N ASN A 247 49.76 0.99 -36.99
CA ASN A 247 48.91 1.49 -38.06
C ASN A 247 48.05 2.70 -37.63
N THR A 248 48.30 3.85 -38.27
CA THR A 248 47.68 5.14 -37.93
C THR A 248 46.15 5.11 -37.99
N TYR A 249 45.55 4.42 -38.97
CA TYR A 249 44.09 4.31 -39.10
C TYR A 249 43.44 3.52 -37.95
N TRP A 250 44.09 2.44 -37.50
CA TRP A 250 43.63 1.68 -36.34
C TRP A 250 43.87 2.43 -35.02
N GLU A 251 45.03 3.06 -34.86
CA GLU A 251 45.43 3.87 -33.70
C GLU A 251 44.58 5.13 -33.48
N THR A 252 44.01 5.68 -34.55
CA THR A 252 43.22 6.92 -34.50
C THR A 252 41.74 6.69 -34.75
N ALA A 253 41.34 6.47 -36.01
CA ALA A 253 39.93 6.45 -36.42
C ALA A 253 39.16 5.28 -35.79
N ARG A 254 39.70 4.05 -35.85
CA ARG A 254 39.04 2.87 -35.26
C ARG A 254 39.09 2.90 -33.74
N TYR A 255 40.18 3.39 -33.14
CA TYR A 255 40.25 3.60 -31.69
C TYR A 255 39.20 4.61 -31.18
N GLU A 256 38.99 5.72 -31.89
CA GLU A 256 37.93 6.69 -31.55
C GLU A 256 36.53 6.05 -31.69
N GLU A 257 36.30 5.31 -32.77
CA GLU A 257 35.03 4.62 -33.04
C GLU A 257 34.66 3.63 -31.92
N ILE A 258 35.56 2.71 -31.56
CA ILE A 258 35.30 1.75 -30.47
C ILE A 258 35.21 2.45 -29.11
N THR A 259 36.00 3.51 -28.86
CA THR A 259 35.90 4.30 -27.63
C THR A 259 34.54 4.98 -27.49
N LYS A 260 34.00 5.52 -28.59
CA LYS A 260 32.65 6.08 -28.65
C LYS A 260 31.57 5.02 -28.48
N ALA A 261 31.76 3.82 -29.05
CA ALA A 261 30.89 2.66 -28.84
C ALA A 261 30.89 2.20 -27.36
N ILE A 262 32.05 2.16 -26.70
CA ILE A 262 32.19 1.87 -25.26
C ILE A 262 31.44 2.89 -24.42
N GLN A 263 31.60 4.19 -24.68
CA GLN A 263 30.89 5.26 -23.96
C GLN A 263 29.37 5.15 -24.12
N THR A 264 28.90 4.91 -25.35
CA THR A 264 27.47 4.79 -25.66
C THR A 264 26.87 3.54 -25.02
N SER A 265 27.52 2.39 -25.17
CA SER A 265 27.06 1.11 -24.60
C SER A 265 27.06 1.13 -23.07
N ARG A 266 28.01 1.84 -22.43
CA ARG A 266 27.99 2.07 -20.97
C ARG A 266 26.80 2.94 -20.54
N ALA A 267 26.39 3.92 -21.33
CA ALA A 267 25.21 4.73 -21.03
C ALA A 267 23.92 3.90 -21.11
N ASP A 268 23.78 3.03 -22.12
CA ASP A 268 22.68 2.06 -22.20
C ASP A 268 22.77 0.99 -21.10
N GLY A 269 23.98 0.53 -20.76
CA GLY A 269 24.23 -0.41 -19.65
C GLY A 269 23.75 0.14 -18.31
N ASN A 270 23.92 1.44 -18.07
CA ASN A 270 23.34 2.10 -16.90
C ASN A 270 21.80 2.11 -16.92
N LYS A 271 21.15 2.24 -18.10
CA LYS A 271 19.69 2.07 -18.22
C LYS A 271 19.26 0.65 -17.88
N LEU A 272 19.97 -0.36 -18.42
CA LEU A 272 19.66 -1.77 -18.22
C LEU A 272 19.90 -2.23 -16.77
N ALA A 273 20.98 -1.76 -16.14
CA ALA A 273 21.23 -1.97 -14.71
C ALA A 273 20.13 -1.31 -13.85
N LYS A 274 19.72 -0.07 -14.18
CA LYS A 274 18.61 0.58 -13.50
C LYS A 274 17.30 -0.21 -13.67
N ALA A 275 16.99 -0.66 -14.90
CA ALA A 275 15.83 -1.51 -15.18
C ALA A 275 15.82 -2.78 -14.31
N ARG A 276 16.94 -3.51 -14.24
CA ARG A 276 17.09 -4.69 -13.36
C ARG A 276 16.83 -4.34 -11.89
N SER A 277 17.46 -3.29 -11.35
CA SER A 277 17.24 -2.86 -9.96
C SER A 277 15.80 -2.41 -9.67
N THR A 278 15.09 -1.84 -10.66
CA THR A 278 13.66 -1.52 -10.52
C THR A 278 12.80 -2.78 -10.55
N ALA A 279 13.10 -3.76 -11.41
CA ALA A 279 12.42 -5.06 -11.42
C ALA A 279 12.67 -5.89 -10.15
N GLU A 280 13.84 -5.74 -9.52
CA GLU A 280 14.19 -6.38 -8.24
C GLU A 280 13.40 -5.84 -7.05
N ALA A 281 12.97 -4.56 -7.09
CA ALA A 281 12.06 -4.00 -6.08
C ALA A 281 10.66 -4.63 -6.10
N GLY A 282 10.30 -5.35 -7.17
CA GLY A 282 9.05 -6.12 -7.27
C GLY A 282 7.78 -5.28 -7.40
N GLY A 283 6.66 -5.95 -7.67
CA GLY A 283 5.37 -5.31 -7.95
C GLY A 283 5.21 -4.88 -9.41
N VAL A 284 3.95 -4.78 -9.86
CA VAL A 284 3.60 -4.64 -11.27
C VAL A 284 4.12 -3.33 -11.88
N ASP A 285 3.96 -2.20 -11.19
CA ASP A 285 4.33 -0.89 -11.73
C ASP A 285 5.85 -0.70 -11.82
N ASN A 286 6.61 -1.31 -10.90
CA ASN A 286 8.06 -1.37 -10.97
C ASN A 286 8.53 -2.27 -12.12
N LEU A 287 7.91 -3.44 -12.32
CA LEU A 287 8.21 -4.31 -13.47
C LEU A 287 7.87 -3.62 -14.80
N PHE A 288 6.77 -2.88 -14.88
CA PHE A 288 6.42 -2.08 -16.04
C PHE A 288 7.44 -0.95 -16.28
N ALA A 289 7.83 -0.21 -15.24
CA ALA A 289 8.86 0.83 -15.33
C ALA A 289 10.24 0.26 -15.76
N ALA A 290 10.59 -0.93 -15.27
CA ALA A 290 11.78 -1.66 -15.70
C ALA A 290 11.74 -2.03 -17.20
N ILE A 291 10.59 -2.49 -17.70
CA ILE A 291 10.39 -2.75 -19.13
C ILE A 291 10.54 -1.46 -19.95
N GLN A 292 9.97 -0.33 -19.50
CA GLN A 292 10.14 0.96 -20.18
C GLN A 292 11.61 1.42 -20.21
N LEU A 293 12.35 1.26 -19.11
CA LEU A 293 13.77 1.60 -19.02
C LEU A 293 14.65 0.74 -19.95
N ALA A 294 14.37 -0.56 -20.05
CA ALA A 294 15.08 -1.46 -20.96
C ALA A 294 14.64 -1.27 -22.43
N GLY A 295 13.37 -0.94 -22.68
CA GLY A 295 12.83 -0.64 -24.01
C GLY A 295 13.36 0.67 -24.61
N ALA A 296 13.91 1.56 -23.79
CA ALA A 296 14.61 2.79 -24.21
C ALA A 296 16.07 2.56 -24.64
N ILE A 297 16.47 1.31 -24.92
CA ILE A 297 17.77 0.92 -25.51
C ILE A 297 17.55 0.63 -26.99
N ALA A 298 18.33 1.28 -27.85
CA ALA A 298 18.13 1.26 -29.29
C ALA A 298 18.57 -0.08 -29.94
N PRO A 299 17.96 -0.52 -31.06
CA PRO A 299 18.34 -1.74 -31.77
C PRO A 299 19.82 -1.85 -32.16
N GLU A 300 20.48 -0.71 -32.38
CA GLU A 300 21.87 -0.58 -32.77
C GLU A 300 22.85 -0.73 -31.59
N SER A 301 22.35 -0.82 -30.36
CA SER A 301 23.18 -0.94 -29.15
C SER A 301 23.72 -2.36 -28.97
N TYR A 302 25.00 -2.51 -28.64
CA TYR A 302 25.65 -3.82 -28.46
C TYR A 302 24.98 -4.73 -27.40
N ILE A 303 24.19 -4.14 -26.49
CA ILE A 303 23.43 -4.86 -25.46
C ILE A 303 21.92 -4.97 -25.74
N TYR A 304 21.45 -4.61 -26.94
CA TYR A 304 20.02 -4.68 -27.27
C TYR A 304 19.44 -6.08 -27.03
N GLN A 305 20.18 -7.15 -27.34
CA GLN A 305 19.75 -8.53 -27.05
C GLN A 305 19.60 -8.80 -25.54
N ALA A 306 20.50 -8.26 -24.70
CA ALA A 306 20.40 -8.38 -23.25
C ALA A 306 19.21 -7.56 -22.69
N ALA A 307 18.89 -6.42 -23.30
CA ALA A 307 17.71 -5.63 -22.99
C ALA A 307 16.41 -6.38 -23.37
N GLN A 308 16.31 -6.92 -24.59
CA GLN A 308 15.15 -7.73 -25.01
C GLN A 308 14.94 -8.97 -24.13
N LYS A 309 16.03 -9.64 -23.73
CA LYS A 309 15.97 -10.76 -22.77
C LYS A 309 15.40 -10.30 -21.42
N ALA A 310 15.90 -9.19 -20.87
CA ALA A 310 15.40 -8.63 -19.61
C ALA A 310 13.92 -8.22 -19.69
N ILE A 311 13.48 -7.60 -20.79
CA ILE A 311 12.08 -7.23 -21.02
C ILE A 311 11.17 -8.47 -21.02
N ALA A 312 11.58 -9.56 -21.66
CA ALA A 312 10.84 -10.83 -21.66
C ALA A 312 10.82 -11.50 -20.27
N GLU A 313 11.90 -11.40 -19.49
CA GLU A 313 11.96 -11.89 -18.10
C GLU A 313 11.07 -11.07 -17.16
N PHE A 314 11.04 -9.74 -17.29
CA PHE A 314 10.14 -8.88 -16.52
C PHE A 314 8.67 -9.10 -16.91
N GLY A 315 8.37 -9.29 -18.21
CA GLY A 315 7.04 -9.64 -18.69
C GLY A 315 6.50 -10.94 -18.08
N LYS A 316 7.36 -11.97 -17.93
CA LYS A 316 7.00 -13.22 -17.25
C LYS A 316 6.66 -13.01 -15.78
N LYS A 317 7.43 -12.20 -15.05
CA LYS A 317 7.10 -11.82 -13.66
C LYS A 317 5.76 -11.08 -13.54
N ILE A 318 5.39 -10.28 -14.55
CA ILE A 318 4.05 -9.63 -14.59
C ILE A 318 2.95 -10.69 -14.81
N MET A 319 3.17 -11.68 -15.69
CA MET A 319 2.25 -12.80 -15.88
C MET A 319 2.08 -13.62 -14.59
N GLU A 320 3.16 -13.95 -13.88
CA GLU A 320 3.14 -14.68 -12.60
C GLU A 320 2.29 -13.96 -11.54
N LEU A 321 2.43 -12.63 -11.42
CA LEU A 321 1.62 -11.81 -10.51
C LEU A 321 0.14 -11.77 -10.93
N ALA A 322 -0.15 -11.75 -12.22
CA ALA A 322 -1.52 -11.83 -12.73
C ALA A 322 -2.14 -13.21 -12.51
N GLU A 323 -1.39 -14.30 -12.69
CA GLU A 323 -1.84 -15.66 -12.40
C GLU A 323 -2.15 -15.85 -10.90
N ALA A 324 -1.40 -15.20 -10.01
CA ALA A 324 -1.75 -15.17 -8.59
C ALA A 324 -3.10 -14.47 -8.34
N GLN A 325 -3.34 -13.29 -8.93
CA GLN A 325 -4.63 -12.60 -8.83
C GLN A 325 -5.79 -13.40 -9.45
N LEU A 326 -5.54 -14.05 -10.59
CA LEU A 326 -6.47 -14.96 -11.27
C LEU A 326 -6.96 -16.05 -10.31
N LYS A 327 -6.06 -16.76 -9.61
CA LYS A 327 -6.45 -17.82 -8.66
C LYS A 327 -7.19 -17.29 -7.42
N THR A 328 -7.04 -16.02 -7.07
CA THR A 328 -7.84 -15.37 -6.00
C THR A 328 -9.20 -14.80 -6.45
N GLY A 329 -9.58 -14.99 -7.71
CA GLY A 329 -10.85 -14.48 -8.26
C GLY A 329 -10.85 -12.99 -8.63
N GLN A 330 -9.69 -12.34 -8.64
CA GLN A 330 -9.55 -10.92 -8.98
C GLN A 330 -9.44 -10.72 -10.51
N TRP A 331 -10.40 -11.28 -11.26
CA TRP A 331 -10.35 -11.45 -12.73
C TRP A 331 -10.01 -10.16 -13.48
N GLN A 332 -10.65 -9.03 -13.11
CA GLN A 332 -10.44 -7.75 -13.77
C GLN A 332 -9.06 -7.16 -13.48
N GLY A 333 -8.63 -7.12 -12.21
CA GLY A 333 -7.29 -6.65 -11.84
C GLY A 333 -6.18 -7.45 -12.52
N ALA A 334 -6.36 -8.77 -12.63
CA ALA A 334 -5.45 -9.65 -13.34
C ALA A 334 -5.37 -9.33 -14.85
N ILE A 335 -6.51 -9.03 -15.50
CA ILE A 335 -6.54 -8.56 -16.90
C ILE A 335 -5.82 -7.21 -17.04
N ASP A 336 -6.05 -6.26 -16.13
CA ASP A 336 -5.46 -4.92 -16.16
C ASP A 336 -3.93 -4.94 -15.95
N ILE A 337 -3.43 -5.88 -15.15
CA ILE A 337 -2.00 -6.16 -14.99
C ILE A 337 -1.40 -6.64 -16.32
N VAL A 338 -2.02 -7.63 -16.96
CA VAL A 338 -1.50 -8.23 -18.21
C VAL A 338 -1.60 -7.25 -19.39
N ASN A 339 -2.60 -6.38 -19.42
CA ASN A 339 -2.72 -5.29 -20.41
C ASN A 339 -1.58 -4.24 -20.31
N LYS A 340 -0.82 -4.18 -19.19
CA LYS A 340 0.39 -3.34 -19.10
C LYS A 340 1.62 -3.93 -19.80
N ILE A 341 1.62 -5.22 -20.17
CA ILE A 341 2.76 -5.87 -20.82
C ILE A 341 2.87 -5.37 -22.28
N PRO A 342 3.95 -4.66 -22.68
CA PRO A 342 4.08 -4.16 -24.04
C PRO A 342 4.54 -5.26 -25.00
N GLU A 343 4.33 -5.02 -26.30
CA GLU A 343 4.61 -5.99 -27.37
C GLU A 343 6.06 -6.48 -27.41
N SER A 344 7.02 -5.67 -26.98
CA SER A 344 8.46 -5.99 -26.91
C SER A 344 8.79 -7.13 -25.93
N ALA A 345 7.89 -7.49 -25.02
CA ALA A 345 8.05 -8.70 -24.20
C ALA A 345 7.94 -10.01 -25.00
N ASN A 346 7.42 -9.97 -26.23
CA ASN A 346 7.18 -11.13 -27.08
C ASN A 346 6.23 -12.19 -26.45
N LEU A 347 5.36 -11.75 -25.52
CA LEU A 347 4.37 -12.58 -24.81
C LEU A 347 2.95 -12.47 -25.38
N LYS A 348 2.79 -12.13 -26.67
CA LYS A 348 1.49 -11.73 -27.26
C LYS A 348 0.41 -12.82 -27.15
N GLU A 349 0.77 -14.08 -27.37
CA GLU A 349 -0.19 -15.19 -27.29
C GLU A 349 -0.43 -15.61 -25.83
N GLU A 350 0.53 -15.43 -24.92
CA GLU A 350 0.38 -15.66 -23.48
C GLU A 350 -0.59 -14.64 -22.87
N VAL A 351 -0.41 -13.36 -23.21
CA VAL A 351 -1.30 -12.23 -22.90
C VAL A 351 -2.72 -12.46 -23.44
N LYS A 352 -2.86 -13.14 -24.58
CA LYS A 352 -4.15 -13.46 -25.20
C LYS A 352 -4.82 -14.65 -24.52
N ASP A 353 -4.13 -15.77 -24.36
CA ASP A 353 -4.63 -16.96 -23.64
C ASP A 353 -5.09 -16.58 -22.21
N PHE A 354 -4.31 -15.73 -21.53
CA PHE A 354 -4.65 -15.21 -20.21
C PHE A 354 -5.96 -14.44 -20.20
N ARG A 355 -6.15 -13.49 -21.14
CA ARG A 355 -7.36 -12.66 -21.19
C ARG A 355 -8.58 -13.45 -21.63
N GLU A 356 -8.43 -14.45 -22.50
CA GLU A 356 -9.52 -15.39 -22.81
C GLU A 356 -9.92 -16.23 -21.58
N LEU A 357 -8.95 -16.72 -20.80
CA LEU A 357 -9.20 -17.50 -19.57
C LEU A 357 -9.80 -16.64 -18.44
N ALA A 358 -9.29 -15.43 -18.22
CA ALA A 358 -9.76 -14.51 -17.19
C ALA A 358 -11.16 -13.95 -17.51
N SER A 359 -11.43 -13.62 -18.78
CA SER A 359 -12.77 -13.21 -19.23
C SER A 359 -13.78 -14.35 -19.10
N ALA A 360 -13.38 -15.59 -19.42
CA ALA A 360 -14.18 -16.78 -19.21
C ALA A 360 -14.51 -17.00 -17.73
N ALA A 361 -13.52 -16.89 -16.85
CA ALA A 361 -13.73 -17.01 -15.40
C ALA A 361 -14.63 -15.90 -14.83
N SER A 362 -14.51 -14.67 -15.33
CA SER A 362 -15.42 -13.58 -14.92
C SER A 362 -16.88 -13.84 -15.31
N GLN A 363 -17.16 -14.64 -16.33
CA GLN A 363 -18.52 -14.98 -16.75
C GLN A 363 -19.20 -16.01 -15.84
N THR A 364 -18.44 -16.75 -15.00
CA THR A 364 -19.03 -17.75 -14.10
C THR A 364 -19.63 -17.16 -12.82
N GLN A 365 -19.41 -15.87 -12.54
CA GLN A 365 -19.97 -15.17 -11.37
C GLN A 365 -21.50 -15.31 -11.27
N GLY A 366 -22.22 -15.39 -12.39
CA GLY A 366 -23.66 -15.59 -12.43
C GLY A 366 -24.15 -17.01 -12.06
N GLY A 367 -23.24 -17.98 -11.88
CA GLY A 367 -23.55 -19.36 -11.45
C GLY A 367 -24.37 -20.21 -12.41
N THR A 368 -24.69 -19.72 -13.60
CA THR A 368 -25.52 -20.46 -14.56
C THR A 368 -24.72 -21.57 -15.25
N ILE A 369 -25.37 -22.72 -15.49
CA ILE A 369 -24.78 -23.83 -16.25
C ILE A 369 -24.26 -23.34 -17.61
N ALA A 370 -25.01 -22.49 -18.30
CA ALA A 370 -24.60 -21.91 -19.58
C ALA A 370 -23.36 -20.99 -19.47
N GLY A 371 -23.20 -20.24 -18.37
CA GLY A 371 -21.98 -19.46 -18.12
C GLY A 371 -20.76 -20.36 -17.89
N LEU A 372 -20.92 -21.39 -17.05
CA LEU A 372 -19.89 -22.39 -16.75
C LEU A 372 -19.49 -23.20 -18.00
N GLU A 373 -20.44 -23.64 -18.81
CA GLU A 373 -20.18 -24.35 -20.08
C GLU A 373 -19.44 -23.47 -21.10
N ASN A 374 -19.79 -22.18 -21.21
CA ASN A 374 -19.07 -21.24 -22.06
C ASN A 374 -17.64 -20.99 -21.54
N ALA A 375 -17.45 -20.89 -20.22
CA ALA A 375 -16.13 -20.75 -19.62
C ALA A 375 -15.24 -21.97 -19.86
N ILE A 376 -15.77 -23.18 -19.65
CA ILE A 376 -15.12 -24.46 -20.00
C ILE A 376 -14.74 -24.49 -21.49
N LYS A 377 -15.64 -24.05 -22.38
CA LYS A 377 -15.42 -24.02 -23.83
C LYS A 377 -14.31 -23.03 -24.23
N ALA A 378 -14.16 -21.91 -23.52
CA ALA A 378 -13.07 -20.97 -23.72
C ALA A 378 -11.73 -21.53 -23.21
N ALA A 379 -11.68 -22.04 -21.98
CA ALA A 379 -10.48 -22.64 -21.39
C ALA A 379 -9.96 -23.84 -22.21
N LYS A 380 -10.85 -24.65 -22.81
CA LYS A 380 -10.50 -25.77 -23.71
C LYS A 380 -9.80 -25.37 -25.01
N LYS A 381 -9.72 -24.07 -25.36
CA LYS A 381 -8.89 -23.60 -26.50
C LYS A 381 -7.39 -23.65 -26.20
N ILE A 382 -7.02 -23.51 -24.92
CA ILE A 382 -5.63 -23.48 -24.48
C ILE A 382 -5.06 -24.89 -24.64
N LYS A 383 -4.01 -25.01 -25.46
CA LYS A 383 -3.40 -26.31 -25.82
C LYS A 383 -2.38 -26.75 -24.76
N SER A 384 -2.11 -28.05 -24.70
CA SER A 384 -1.18 -28.67 -23.74
C SER A 384 0.28 -28.20 -23.82
N ASN A 385 0.66 -27.48 -24.88
CA ASN A 385 1.98 -26.86 -25.04
C ASN A 385 2.01 -25.36 -24.66
N ARG A 386 0.94 -24.82 -24.06
CA ARG A 386 0.83 -23.42 -23.64
C ARG A 386 1.02 -23.32 -22.11
N PRO A 387 1.71 -22.29 -21.56
CA PRO A 387 2.01 -22.22 -20.12
C PRO A 387 0.78 -22.33 -19.21
N LEU A 388 -0.33 -21.67 -19.60
CA LEU A 388 -1.58 -21.62 -18.83
C LEU A 388 -2.41 -22.92 -18.87
N TYR A 389 -1.97 -23.98 -19.57
CA TYR A 389 -2.77 -25.19 -19.74
C TYR A 389 -3.20 -25.85 -18.42
N ASN A 390 -2.29 -25.92 -17.45
CA ASN A 390 -2.56 -26.55 -16.15
C ASN A 390 -3.62 -25.76 -15.36
N ASN A 391 -3.49 -24.43 -15.31
CA ASN A 391 -4.49 -23.54 -14.72
C ASN A 391 -5.84 -23.68 -15.44
N ALA A 392 -5.83 -23.80 -16.77
CA ALA A 392 -7.05 -24.01 -17.56
C ALA A 392 -7.73 -25.36 -17.24
N GLN A 393 -6.97 -26.45 -17.03
CA GLN A 393 -7.55 -27.74 -16.60
C GLN A 393 -8.09 -27.67 -15.16
N GLU A 394 -7.41 -26.99 -14.24
CA GLU A 394 -7.87 -26.73 -12.88
C GLU A 394 -9.23 -26.00 -12.88
N PHE A 395 -9.35 -24.91 -13.65
CA PHE A 395 -10.62 -24.21 -13.83
C PHE A 395 -11.71 -25.07 -14.49
N ILE A 396 -11.38 -25.84 -15.54
CA ILE A 396 -12.34 -26.76 -16.17
C ILE A 396 -12.87 -27.78 -15.16
N SER A 397 -12.02 -28.39 -14.34
CA SER A 397 -12.43 -29.35 -13.31
C SER A 397 -13.36 -28.71 -12.28
N ASN A 398 -13.02 -27.51 -11.82
CA ASN A 398 -13.82 -26.78 -10.82
C ASN A 398 -15.20 -26.37 -11.37
N TRP A 399 -15.26 -25.86 -12.60
CA TRP A 399 -16.53 -25.51 -13.26
C TRP A 399 -17.37 -26.74 -13.63
N GLN A 400 -16.75 -27.87 -13.96
CA GLN A 400 -17.46 -29.14 -14.17
C GLN A 400 -18.13 -29.66 -12.90
N GLN A 401 -17.43 -29.55 -11.76
CA GLN A 401 -18.02 -29.83 -10.44
C GLN A 401 -19.16 -28.85 -10.14
N GLU A 402 -18.95 -27.54 -10.31
CA GLU A 402 -19.98 -26.53 -10.06
C GLU A 402 -21.27 -26.75 -10.90
N ILE A 403 -21.15 -27.19 -12.16
CA ILE A 403 -22.30 -27.61 -12.99
C ILE A 403 -23.08 -28.78 -12.37
N ALA A 404 -22.40 -29.72 -11.70
CA ALA A 404 -23.06 -30.81 -11.00
C ALA A 404 -23.76 -30.33 -9.72
N ASP A 405 -23.13 -29.41 -8.97
CA ASP A 405 -23.70 -28.83 -7.74
C ASP A 405 -24.93 -27.95 -8.04
N VAL A 406 -24.92 -27.18 -9.13
CA VAL A 406 -26.10 -26.43 -9.61
C VAL A 406 -27.24 -27.37 -9.99
N LYS A 407 -26.95 -28.53 -10.61
CA LYS A 407 -27.98 -29.54 -10.92
C LYS A 407 -28.55 -30.20 -9.66
N THR A 408 -27.72 -30.41 -8.63
CA THR A 408 -28.17 -30.86 -7.30
C THR A 408 -29.07 -29.83 -6.62
N LEU A 409 -28.74 -28.53 -6.70
CA LEU A 409 -29.59 -27.43 -6.24
C LEU A 409 -30.95 -27.42 -6.96
N GLU A 410 -30.95 -27.48 -8.30
CA GLU A 410 -32.19 -27.52 -9.09
C GLU A 410 -33.05 -28.74 -8.80
N ALA A 411 -32.45 -29.93 -8.63
CA ALA A 411 -33.15 -31.14 -8.25
C ALA A 411 -33.76 -31.05 -6.84
N ALA A 412 -32.99 -30.57 -5.85
CA ALA A 412 -33.46 -30.39 -4.49
C ALA A 412 -34.62 -29.39 -4.42
N ARG A 413 -34.54 -28.27 -5.16
CA ARG A 413 -35.62 -27.28 -5.31
C ARG A 413 -36.89 -27.92 -5.90
N GLN A 414 -36.77 -28.78 -6.90
CA GLN A 414 -37.92 -29.51 -7.48
C GLN A 414 -38.56 -30.50 -6.50
N VAL A 415 -37.78 -31.12 -5.62
CA VAL A 415 -38.33 -31.95 -4.53
C VAL A 415 -39.01 -31.08 -3.48
N ALA A 416 -38.34 -30.03 -2.98
CA ALA A 416 -38.87 -29.09 -1.98
C ALA A 416 -40.17 -28.40 -2.43
N ALA A 417 -40.33 -28.12 -3.73
CA ALA A 417 -41.52 -27.50 -4.31
C ALA A 417 -42.83 -28.30 -4.12
N LYS A 418 -42.76 -29.58 -3.74
CA LYS A 418 -43.93 -30.39 -3.37
C LYS A 418 -44.51 -30.02 -1.99
N GLY A 419 -43.74 -29.32 -1.15
CA GLY A 419 -44.20 -28.75 0.12
C GLY A 419 -44.41 -29.73 1.29
N GLY A 420 -44.23 -31.05 1.10
CA GLY A 420 -44.33 -32.02 2.19
C GLY A 420 -43.09 -32.01 3.09
N ALA A 421 -43.27 -32.18 4.41
CA ALA A 421 -42.15 -32.26 5.37
C ALA A 421 -41.13 -33.37 5.03
N ASN A 422 -41.59 -34.48 4.45
CA ASN A 422 -40.71 -35.55 3.96
C ASN A 422 -39.95 -35.16 2.68
N ASP A 423 -40.59 -34.46 1.74
CA ASP A 423 -39.92 -33.95 0.54
C ASP A 423 -38.87 -32.89 0.90
N LEU A 424 -39.18 -31.97 1.82
CA LEU A 424 -38.22 -31.00 2.35
C LEU A 424 -37.01 -31.69 3.01
N LYS A 425 -37.21 -32.76 3.79
CA LYS A 425 -36.11 -33.57 4.34
C LYS A 425 -35.25 -34.23 3.25
N VAL A 426 -35.85 -34.75 2.18
CA VAL A 426 -35.12 -35.31 1.04
C VAL A 426 -34.32 -34.22 0.30
N ALA A 427 -34.90 -33.04 0.11
CA ALA A 427 -34.22 -31.90 -0.50
C ALA A 427 -33.03 -31.40 0.35
N ILE A 428 -33.20 -31.32 1.68
CA ILE A 428 -32.10 -31.04 2.63
C ILE A 428 -30.99 -32.08 2.51
N ALA A 429 -31.33 -33.37 2.49
CA ALA A 429 -30.35 -34.46 2.37
C ALA A 429 -29.60 -34.44 1.02
N GLN A 430 -30.24 -34.01 -0.07
CA GLN A 430 -29.58 -33.79 -1.36
C GLN A 430 -28.57 -32.63 -1.28
N LEU A 431 -28.96 -31.48 -0.72
CA LEU A 431 -28.07 -30.32 -0.56
C LEU A 431 -26.90 -30.58 0.42
N GLN A 432 -27.09 -31.46 1.40
CA GLN A 432 -26.01 -31.89 2.31
C GLN A 432 -24.87 -32.64 1.60
N THR A 433 -25.04 -33.06 0.34
CA THR A 433 -23.94 -33.62 -0.47
C THR A 433 -23.00 -32.55 -1.04
N ILE A 434 -23.44 -31.28 -1.09
CA ILE A 434 -22.63 -30.14 -1.56
C ILE A 434 -21.74 -29.64 -0.40
N PRO A 435 -20.40 -29.71 -0.49
CA PRO A 435 -19.52 -29.29 0.60
C PRO A 435 -19.62 -27.79 0.89
N ALA A 436 -19.55 -27.39 2.16
CA ALA A 436 -19.65 -25.98 2.56
C ALA A 436 -18.58 -25.06 1.95
N GLY A 437 -17.40 -25.60 1.58
CA GLY A 437 -16.32 -24.89 0.89
C GLY A 437 -16.44 -24.86 -0.64
N ASN A 438 -17.50 -25.40 -1.23
CA ASN A 438 -17.80 -25.33 -2.66
C ASN A 438 -18.32 -23.93 -3.04
N PRO A 439 -18.12 -23.43 -4.28
CA PRO A 439 -18.74 -22.19 -4.76
C PRO A 439 -20.26 -22.10 -4.55
N ARG A 440 -20.99 -23.23 -4.61
CA ARG A 440 -22.43 -23.36 -4.34
C ARG A 440 -22.78 -23.66 -2.89
N GLY A 441 -21.80 -23.90 -2.02
CA GLY A 441 -21.98 -24.20 -0.60
C GLY A 441 -22.83 -23.16 0.15
N PRO A 442 -22.57 -21.85 0.03
CA PRO A 442 -23.39 -20.82 0.69
C PRO A 442 -24.85 -20.77 0.23
N GLU A 443 -25.10 -21.08 -1.05
CA GLU A 443 -26.44 -21.17 -1.64
C GLU A 443 -27.20 -22.38 -1.07
N ALA A 444 -26.54 -23.54 -1.06
CA ALA A 444 -27.08 -24.78 -0.48
C ALA A 444 -27.38 -24.65 1.03
N GLN A 445 -26.48 -24.07 1.82
CA GLN A 445 -26.68 -23.90 3.27
C GLN A 445 -27.85 -22.95 3.60
N LYS A 446 -28.07 -21.90 2.79
CA LYS A 446 -29.23 -21.02 2.93
C LYS A 446 -30.55 -21.75 2.70
N GLU A 447 -30.61 -22.64 1.71
CA GLU A 447 -31.81 -23.44 1.43
C GLU A 447 -32.02 -24.54 2.47
N ILE A 448 -30.97 -25.23 2.90
CA ILE A 448 -31.01 -26.16 4.04
C ILE A 448 -31.61 -25.49 5.28
N ALA A 449 -31.12 -24.32 5.68
CA ALA A 449 -31.64 -23.60 6.84
C ALA A 449 -33.11 -23.19 6.68
N THR A 450 -33.50 -22.75 5.47
CA THR A 450 -34.86 -22.33 5.14
C THR A 450 -35.85 -23.50 5.21
N TRP A 451 -35.52 -24.64 4.57
CA TRP A 451 -36.35 -25.84 4.57
C TRP A 451 -36.36 -26.55 5.92
N THR A 452 -35.25 -26.52 6.67
CA THR A 452 -35.21 -27.06 8.04
C THR A 452 -36.25 -26.36 8.90
N ARG A 453 -36.27 -25.02 8.91
CA ARG A 453 -37.29 -24.24 9.64
C ARG A 453 -38.72 -24.55 9.18
N GLN A 454 -38.95 -24.81 7.89
CA GLN A 454 -40.27 -25.20 7.38
C GLN A 454 -40.70 -26.60 7.89
N VAL A 455 -39.78 -27.57 7.92
CA VAL A 455 -40.01 -28.90 8.50
C VAL A 455 -40.35 -28.80 9.99
N GLU A 456 -39.59 -28.01 10.74
CA GLU A 456 -39.88 -27.78 12.18
C GLU A 456 -41.28 -27.20 12.39
N LEU A 457 -41.65 -26.16 11.64
CA LEU A 457 -42.99 -25.58 11.71
C LEU A 457 -44.09 -26.61 11.38
N MET A 458 -43.89 -27.47 10.37
CA MET A 458 -44.85 -28.51 10.00
C MET A 458 -45.00 -29.61 11.06
N GLU A 459 -43.93 -29.93 11.81
CA GLU A 459 -43.93 -30.96 12.84
C GLU A 459 -44.38 -30.44 14.22
N ASP A 460 -43.96 -29.23 14.59
CA ASP A 460 -44.21 -28.67 15.92
C ASP A 460 -45.59 -27.99 16.03
N THR A 461 -46.14 -27.44 14.93
CA THR A 461 -47.46 -26.76 14.98
C THR A 461 -48.58 -27.69 15.47
N PRO A 462 -48.75 -28.93 14.96
CA PRO A 462 -49.79 -29.85 15.44
C PRO A 462 -49.58 -30.35 16.88
N ILE A 463 -48.37 -30.19 17.45
CA ILE A 463 -48.10 -30.43 18.86
C ILE A 463 -48.60 -29.24 19.68
N LEU A 464 -48.27 -28.02 19.23
CA LEU A 464 -48.65 -26.79 19.94
C LEU A 464 -50.16 -26.53 19.90
N GLU A 465 -50.82 -26.77 18.76
CA GLU A 465 -52.29 -26.73 18.62
C GLU A 465 -52.98 -27.74 19.53
N ARG A 466 -52.40 -28.94 19.70
CA ARG A 466 -52.93 -29.96 20.62
C ARG A 466 -52.75 -29.55 22.08
N ALA A 467 -51.60 -28.97 22.43
CA ALA A 467 -51.36 -28.42 23.75
C ALA A 467 -52.36 -27.29 24.07
N ASP A 468 -52.60 -26.38 23.12
CA ASP A 468 -53.64 -25.35 23.23
C ASP A 468 -55.04 -25.94 23.43
N GLN A 469 -55.43 -26.94 22.61
CA GLN A 469 -56.72 -27.63 22.75
C GLN A 469 -56.90 -28.26 24.13
N ILE A 470 -55.87 -28.94 24.65
CA ILE A 470 -55.91 -29.52 26.01
C ILE A 470 -56.08 -28.42 27.06
N ALA A 471 -55.35 -27.30 26.94
CA ALA A 471 -55.43 -26.19 27.89
C ALA A 471 -56.80 -25.48 27.93
N THR A 472 -57.64 -25.59 26.88
CA THR A 472 -58.97 -24.94 26.86
C THR A 472 -59.93 -25.43 27.95
N LEU A 473 -59.67 -26.60 28.54
CA LEU A 473 -60.45 -27.12 29.68
C LEU A 473 -60.24 -26.30 30.96
N GLY A 474 -59.12 -25.58 31.07
CA GLY A 474 -58.88 -24.59 32.13
C GLY A 474 -58.78 -25.15 33.54
N ASP A 475 -58.44 -26.43 33.72
CA ASP A 475 -58.29 -27.06 35.04
C ASP A 475 -56.82 -27.44 35.34
N ALA A 476 -56.51 -27.63 36.62
CA ALA A 476 -55.14 -27.89 37.06
C ALA A 476 -54.51 -29.18 36.51
N ASN A 477 -55.26 -30.15 35.99
CA ASN A 477 -54.73 -31.36 35.37
C ASN A 477 -54.61 -31.23 33.85
N SER A 478 -55.56 -30.56 33.18
CA SER A 478 -55.45 -30.26 31.74
C SER A 478 -54.30 -29.29 31.45
N LEU A 479 -54.08 -28.26 32.28
CA LEU A 479 -52.94 -27.36 32.14
C LEU A 479 -51.59 -28.10 32.23
N GLU A 480 -51.45 -29.06 33.15
CA GLU A 480 -50.25 -29.91 33.24
C GLU A 480 -50.10 -30.84 32.02
N ALA A 481 -51.20 -31.39 31.50
CA ALA A 481 -51.17 -32.20 30.28
C ALA A 481 -50.78 -31.36 29.05
N ALA A 482 -51.25 -30.11 28.95
CA ALA A 482 -50.84 -29.16 27.91
C ALA A 482 -49.34 -28.81 28.00
N ILE A 483 -48.82 -28.60 29.22
CA ILE A 483 -47.38 -28.42 29.47
C ILE A 483 -46.58 -29.64 29.00
N VAL A 484 -47.04 -30.87 29.29
CA VAL A 484 -46.37 -32.10 28.84
C VAL A 484 -46.41 -32.25 27.31
N GLU A 485 -47.50 -31.85 26.65
CA GLU A 485 -47.61 -31.88 25.19
C GLU A 485 -46.65 -30.86 24.54
N ALA A 486 -46.68 -29.60 24.98
CA ALA A 486 -45.80 -28.55 24.45
C ALA A 486 -44.29 -28.82 24.71
N ARG A 487 -43.94 -29.51 25.80
CA ARG A 487 -42.56 -29.93 26.11
C ARG A 487 -41.95 -30.91 25.10
N LYS A 488 -42.73 -31.47 24.16
CA LYS A 488 -42.21 -32.26 23.05
C LYS A 488 -41.45 -31.42 22.01
N ILE A 489 -41.71 -30.10 21.96
CA ILE A 489 -41.01 -29.17 21.09
C ILE A 489 -39.62 -28.91 21.68
N GLY A 490 -38.59 -29.45 21.02
CA GLY A 490 -37.21 -29.44 21.50
C GLY A 490 -36.54 -28.06 21.50
N VAL A 491 -35.50 -27.92 22.31
CA VAL A 491 -34.66 -26.70 22.36
C VAL A 491 -34.07 -26.41 20.99
N GLY A 492 -34.17 -25.16 20.53
CA GLY A 492 -33.60 -24.70 19.27
C GLY A 492 -34.53 -24.79 18.06
N ARG A 493 -35.66 -25.51 18.15
CA ARG A 493 -36.64 -25.59 17.05
C ARG A 493 -37.43 -24.29 16.87
N ALA A 494 -37.95 -24.07 15.66
CA ALA A 494 -38.71 -22.88 15.25
C ALA A 494 -39.79 -22.39 16.22
N LEU A 495 -40.53 -23.30 16.90
CA LEU A 495 -41.60 -22.95 17.84
C LEU A 495 -41.19 -22.99 19.33
N TYR A 496 -39.93 -23.29 19.65
CA TYR A 496 -39.50 -23.56 21.03
C TYR A 496 -39.85 -22.43 22.02
N GLN A 497 -39.61 -21.16 21.65
CA GLN A 497 -39.90 -20.02 22.52
C GLN A 497 -41.40 -19.87 22.79
N GLN A 498 -42.23 -19.97 21.74
CA GLN A 498 -43.70 -19.92 21.87
C GLN A 498 -44.23 -21.09 22.73
N ALA A 499 -43.56 -22.25 22.69
CA ALA A 499 -43.84 -23.36 23.59
C ALA A 499 -43.47 -23.03 25.04
N GLN A 500 -42.32 -22.41 25.31
CA GLN A 500 -41.92 -22.00 26.66
C GLN A 500 -42.85 -20.92 27.25
N ASP A 501 -43.27 -19.93 26.46
CA ASP A 501 -44.20 -18.89 26.89
C ASP A 501 -45.56 -19.48 27.33
N LYS A 502 -46.09 -20.45 26.56
CA LYS A 502 -47.30 -21.22 26.91
C LYS A 502 -47.07 -22.10 28.14
N ILE A 503 -45.96 -22.85 28.21
CA ILE A 503 -45.60 -23.70 29.36
C ILE A 503 -45.53 -22.87 30.65
N LYS A 504 -44.95 -21.67 30.60
CA LYS A 504 -44.93 -20.75 31.74
C LYS A 504 -46.36 -20.32 32.11
N THR A 505 -47.11 -19.80 31.15
CA THR A 505 -48.48 -19.29 31.36
C THR A 505 -49.40 -20.34 31.98
N TRP A 506 -49.38 -21.57 31.48
CA TRP A 506 -50.16 -22.69 32.02
C TRP A 506 -49.62 -23.17 33.37
N GLY A 507 -48.32 -23.06 33.62
CA GLY A 507 -47.70 -23.39 34.90
C GLY A 507 -48.16 -22.43 36.00
N ASP A 508 -48.14 -21.13 35.72
CA ASP A 508 -48.63 -20.07 36.61
C ASP A 508 -50.14 -20.24 36.89
N GLN A 509 -50.93 -20.59 35.87
CA GLN A 509 -52.36 -20.90 36.03
C GLN A 509 -52.62 -22.20 36.83
N SER A 510 -51.87 -23.28 36.58
CA SER A 510 -51.98 -24.56 37.32
C SER A 510 -51.67 -24.35 38.81
N GLN A 511 -50.62 -23.59 39.12
CA GLN A 511 -50.31 -23.19 40.49
C GLN A 511 -51.43 -22.38 41.11
N GLN A 512 -51.93 -21.34 40.41
CA GLN A 512 -53.05 -20.53 40.90
C GLN A 512 -54.27 -21.39 41.23
N PHE A 513 -54.70 -22.30 40.35
CA PHE A 513 -55.82 -23.22 40.63
C PHE A 513 -55.58 -24.15 41.82
N ARG A 514 -54.35 -24.65 42.01
CA ARG A 514 -54.00 -25.56 43.11
C ARG A 514 -53.87 -24.84 44.46
N ASP A 515 -53.39 -23.60 44.44
CA ASP A 515 -53.02 -22.85 45.64
C ASP A 515 -54.15 -21.91 46.12
N ARG A 516 -55.05 -21.44 45.23
CA ARG A 516 -56.17 -20.54 45.56
C ARG A 516 -57.09 -21.05 46.68
N PRO A 517 -57.48 -22.35 46.76
CA PRO A 517 -58.33 -22.85 47.84
C PRO A 517 -57.72 -22.69 49.25
N TYR A 518 -56.39 -22.69 49.38
CA TYR A 518 -55.72 -22.40 50.65
C TYR A 518 -55.82 -20.93 51.03
N LEU A 519 -55.68 -20.03 50.05
CA LEU A 519 -55.75 -18.59 50.25
C LEU A 519 -57.17 -18.11 50.56
N ASP A 520 -58.17 -18.59 49.81
CA ASP A 520 -59.57 -18.29 50.07
C ASP A 520 -60.01 -18.83 51.44
N ARG A 521 -59.55 -20.04 51.83
CA ARG A 521 -59.83 -20.59 53.17
C ARG A 521 -59.11 -19.82 54.27
N ALA A 522 -57.90 -19.32 54.02
CA ALA A 522 -57.19 -18.45 54.95
C ALA A 522 -57.94 -17.13 55.16
N GLN A 523 -58.41 -16.49 54.09
CA GLN A 523 -59.18 -15.26 54.17
C GLN A 523 -60.51 -15.45 54.93
N GLN A 524 -61.21 -16.57 54.72
CA GLN A 524 -62.38 -16.93 55.53
C GLN A 524 -62.03 -17.01 57.02
N LEU A 525 -60.98 -17.77 57.38
CA LEU A 525 -60.55 -17.93 58.76
C LEU A 525 -60.16 -16.60 59.43
N ALA A 526 -59.59 -15.65 58.67
CA ALA A 526 -59.29 -14.32 59.17
C ALA A 526 -60.55 -13.48 59.39
N ASN A 527 -61.51 -13.53 58.45
CA ASN A 527 -62.80 -12.87 58.58
C ASN A 527 -63.62 -13.43 59.76
N ASP A 528 -63.49 -14.74 60.04
CA ASP A 528 -64.04 -15.43 61.22
C ASP A 528 -63.30 -15.06 62.53
N GLY A 529 -62.30 -14.17 62.48
CA GLY A 529 -61.48 -13.73 63.63
C GLY A 529 -60.37 -14.69 64.06
N ASN A 530 -60.20 -15.82 63.38
CA ASN A 530 -59.20 -16.85 63.69
C ASN A 530 -57.89 -16.64 62.91
N LEU A 531 -57.19 -15.56 63.25
CA LEU A 531 -55.94 -15.14 62.59
C LEU A 531 -54.85 -16.22 62.61
N LEU A 532 -54.72 -16.99 63.69
CA LEU A 532 -53.75 -18.09 63.78
C LEU A 532 -54.02 -19.20 62.76
N ALA A 533 -55.29 -19.61 62.60
CA ALA A 533 -55.66 -20.60 61.59
C ALA A 533 -55.55 -20.03 60.16
N ALA A 534 -55.81 -18.73 59.97
CA ALA A 534 -55.63 -18.05 58.70
C ALA A 534 -54.16 -18.06 58.25
N ILE A 535 -53.23 -17.66 59.14
CA ILE A 535 -51.78 -17.70 58.89
C ILE A 535 -51.34 -19.12 58.51
N ALA A 536 -51.76 -20.13 59.29
CA ALA A 536 -51.43 -21.54 59.04
C ALA A 536 -52.08 -22.14 57.77
N ALA A 537 -53.16 -21.55 57.26
CA ALA A 537 -53.77 -21.93 55.99
C ALA A 537 -53.01 -21.30 54.81
N ALA A 538 -52.70 -19.99 54.87
CA ALA A 538 -51.95 -19.29 53.83
C ALA A 538 -50.49 -19.77 53.73
N SER A 539 -49.86 -20.15 54.85
CA SER A 539 -48.46 -20.63 54.88
C SER A 539 -48.24 -21.97 54.15
N LYS A 540 -49.31 -22.61 53.64
CA LYS A 540 -49.22 -23.78 52.76
C LYS A 540 -48.77 -23.41 51.35
N ILE A 541 -48.95 -22.15 50.95
CA ILE A 541 -48.50 -21.63 49.66
C ILE A 541 -47.00 -21.37 49.76
N GLN A 542 -46.22 -22.12 48.98
CA GLN A 542 -44.75 -22.14 49.09
C GLN A 542 -44.10 -20.93 48.39
N PRO A 543 -42.88 -20.51 48.81
CA PRO A 543 -42.09 -19.53 48.09
C PRO A 543 -41.90 -19.89 46.62
N GLY A 544 -41.99 -18.90 45.73
CA GLY A 544 -41.91 -19.11 44.28
C GLY A 544 -43.19 -19.61 43.62
N ARG A 545 -44.32 -19.64 44.34
CA ARG A 545 -45.66 -19.87 43.76
C ARG A 545 -46.32 -18.57 43.32
N THR A 546 -47.18 -18.64 42.29
CA THR A 546 -47.92 -17.50 41.74
C THR A 546 -48.71 -16.68 42.78
N LEU A 547 -49.27 -17.35 43.80
CA LEU A 547 -50.03 -16.70 44.89
C LEU A 547 -49.19 -16.41 46.16
N TYR A 548 -47.88 -16.63 46.14
CA TYR A 548 -47.04 -16.52 47.33
C TYR A 548 -47.01 -15.09 47.90
N ASP A 549 -46.90 -14.07 47.06
CA ASP A 549 -46.80 -12.68 47.52
C ASP A 549 -48.13 -12.15 48.08
N GLU A 550 -49.27 -12.56 47.50
CA GLU A 550 -50.62 -12.30 48.06
C GLU A 550 -50.75 -12.97 49.44
N ALA A 551 -50.39 -14.26 49.54
CA ALA A 551 -50.38 -15.00 50.80
C ALA A 551 -49.46 -14.39 51.86
N ARG A 552 -48.23 -13.99 51.49
CA ARG A 552 -47.25 -13.41 52.42
C ARG A 552 -47.59 -11.96 52.80
N SER A 553 -48.34 -11.23 51.96
CA SER A 553 -48.95 -9.95 52.33
C SER A 553 -50.02 -10.16 53.40
N ASN A 554 -50.97 -11.06 53.15
CA ASN A 554 -52.06 -11.36 54.07
C ASN A 554 -51.56 -11.89 55.42
N ILE A 555 -50.58 -12.79 55.42
CA ILE A 555 -49.93 -13.30 56.64
C ILE A 555 -49.37 -12.14 57.47
N ARG A 556 -48.61 -11.20 56.89
CA ARG A 556 -48.04 -10.05 57.64
C ARG A 556 -49.11 -9.15 58.24
N ASN A 557 -50.24 -8.96 57.55
CA ASN A 557 -51.36 -8.18 58.06
C ASN A 557 -52.02 -8.87 59.27
N TRP A 558 -52.18 -10.19 59.23
CA TRP A 558 -52.73 -10.99 60.34
C TRP A 558 -51.74 -11.13 61.51
N GLU A 559 -50.44 -11.27 61.24
CA GLU A 559 -49.36 -11.24 62.23
C GLU A 559 -49.41 -9.91 63.03
N SER A 560 -49.55 -8.77 62.33
CA SER A 560 -49.67 -7.43 62.93
C SER A 560 -50.96 -7.26 63.76
N GLN A 561 -52.11 -7.72 63.24
CA GLN A 561 -53.39 -7.67 63.98
C GLN A 561 -53.36 -8.52 65.26
N LEU A 562 -52.70 -9.68 65.22
CA LEU A 562 -52.51 -10.52 66.41
C LEU A 562 -51.59 -9.84 67.43
N GLN A 563 -50.45 -9.29 67.00
CA GLN A 563 -49.54 -8.53 67.88
C GLN A 563 -50.24 -7.33 68.54
N ALA A 564 -51.08 -6.59 67.80
CA ALA A 564 -51.86 -5.49 68.35
C ALA A 564 -52.88 -5.95 69.41
N LYS A 565 -53.53 -7.09 69.18
CA LYS A 565 -54.50 -7.69 70.12
C LYS A 565 -53.81 -8.18 71.39
N ASP A 566 -52.75 -8.95 71.25
CA ASP A 566 -51.99 -9.51 72.37
C ASP A 566 -51.31 -8.38 73.17
N GLY A 567 -50.78 -7.35 72.49
CA GLY A 567 -50.22 -6.15 73.12
C GLY A 567 -51.26 -5.38 73.97
N LEU A 568 -52.45 -5.13 73.44
CA LEU A 568 -53.53 -4.47 74.20
C LEU A 568 -54.07 -5.34 75.35
N GLN A 569 -54.11 -6.67 75.18
CA GLN A 569 -54.50 -7.58 76.25
C GLN A 569 -53.44 -7.62 77.37
N ASN A 570 -52.15 -7.69 77.03
CA ASN A 570 -51.05 -7.64 77.97
C ASN A 570 -50.99 -6.29 78.71
N ALA A 571 -51.28 -5.18 78.02
CA ALA A 571 -51.45 -3.86 78.63
C ALA A 571 -52.60 -3.85 79.66
N ARG A 572 -53.76 -4.39 79.29
CA ARG A 572 -54.92 -4.51 80.19
C ARG A 572 -54.62 -5.36 81.43
N GLN A 573 -53.85 -6.45 81.29
CA GLN A 573 -53.38 -7.27 82.41
C GLN A 573 -52.34 -6.55 83.28
N ALA A 574 -51.41 -5.81 82.68
CA ALA A 574 -50.44 -5.00 83.43
C ALA A 574 -51.10 -3.90 84.27
N ALA A 575 -52.30 -3.43 83.89
CA ALA A 575 -53.07 -2.45 84.65
C ALA A 575 -53.84 -3.03 85.86
N GLU A 576 -54.01 -4.36 85.95
CA GLU A 576 -54.83 -5.01 87.00
C GLU A 576 -54.42 -4.67 88.45
N PRO A 577 -53.12 -4.52 88.81
CA PRO A 577 -52.73 -4.11 90.17
C PRO A 577 -53.15 -2.69 90.57
N GLY A 578 -53.54 -1.84 89.61
CA GLY A 578 -54.03 -0.48 89.86
C GLY A 578 -53.01 0.53 90.41
N THR A 579 -51.76 0.15 90.67
CA THR A 579 -50.71 1.07 91.16
C THR A 579 -50.15 1.95 90.05
N ALA A 580 -49.51 3.07 90.42
CA ALA A 580 -48.95 4.02 89.47
C ALA A 580 -47.92 3.38 88.49
N ASP A 581 -47.02 2.53 88.99
CA ASP A 581 -46.01 1.82 88.16
C ASP A 581 -46.65 0.77 87.24
N ALA A 582 -47.72 0.11 87.71
CA ALA A 582 -48.46 -0.88 86.92
C ALA A 582 -49.23 -0.20 85.78
N LEU A 583 -49.87 0.93 86.05
CA LEU A 583 -50.56 1.76 85.07
C LEU A 583 -49.59 2.39 84.05
N GLU A 584 -48.41 2.86 84.48
CA GLU A 584 -47.34 3.32 83.57
C GLU A 584 -46.88 2.18 82.63
N THR A 585 -46.66 0.99 83.19
CA THR A 585 -46.29 -0.20 82.40
C THR A 585 -47.39 -0.58 81.38
N ALA A 586 -48.66 -0.51 81.79
CA ALA A 586 -49.80 -0.74 80.91
C ALA A 586 -49.88 0.29 79.77
N ILE A 587 -49.68 1.58 80.08
CA ILE A 587 -49.61 2.67 79.10
C ILE A 587 -48.50 2.42 78.07
N LEU A 588 -47.30 2.01 78.52
CA LEU A 588 -46.16 1.70 77.66
C LEU A 588 -46.42 0.49 76.75
N LEU A 589 -47.21 -0.49 77.19
CA LEU A 589 -47.61 -1.65 76.37
C LEU A 589 -48.73 -1.29 75.37
N ALA A 590 -49.73 -0.50 75.78
CA ALA A 590 -50.80 -0.06 74.87
C ALA A 590 -50.29 0.89 73.79
N ASN A 591 -49.25 1.70 74.07
CA ASN A 591 -48.57 2.52 73.05
C ASN A 591 -47.78 1.70 72.01
N GLN A 592 -47.64 0.38 72.18
CA GLN A 592 -47.06 -0.50 71.15
C GLN A 592 -48.13 -1.00 70.15
N VAL A 593 -49.41 -0.75 70.40
CA VAL A 593 -50.50 -1.01 69.44
C VAL A 593 -50.34 -0.04 68.25
N PRO A 594 -50.07 -0.51 67.01
CA PRO A 594 -49.76 0.38 65.89
C PRO A 594 -50.92 1.30 65.53
N GLU A 595 -50.62 2.52 65.07
CA GLU A 595 -51.62 3.51 64.62
C GLU A 595 -52.55 2.99 63.50
N SER A 596 -52.09 2.03 62.70
CA SER A 596 -52.89 1.37 61.65
C SER A 596 -53.75 0.19 62.15
N SER A 597 -53.73 -0.12 63.45
CA SER A 597 -54.55 -1.17 64.04
C SER A 597 -55.99 -0.71 64.27
N GLY A 598 -56.97 -1.57 63.96
CA GLY A 598 -58.36 -1.35 64.35
C GLY A 598 -58.58 -1.24 65.87
N LEU A 599 -57.63 -1.76 66.67
CA LEU A 599 -57.64 -1.66 68.14
C LEU A 599 -56.97 -0.39 68.67
N ARG A 600 -56.46 0.50 67.80
CA ARG A 600 -55.73 1.70 68.25
C ARG A 600 -56.61 2.62 69.10
N SER A 601 -57.86 2.85 68.69
CA SER A 601 -58.81 3.67 69.47
C SER A 601 -59.12 3.08 70.84
N GLU A 602 -59.17 1.74 70.98
CA GLU A 602 -59.33 1.09 72.29
C GLU A 602 -58.07 1.22 73.17
N ALA A 603 -56.89 1.23 72.54
CA ALA A 603 -55.62 1.44 73.22
C ALA A 603 -55.48 2.88 73.72
N ASP A 604 -55.77 3.88 72.89
CA ASP A 604 -55.76 5.29 73.27
C ASP A 604 -56.80 5.60 74.36
N GLU A 605 -58.00 5.01 74.30
CA GLU A 605 -59.00 5.13 75.36
C GLU A 605 -58.48 4.55 76.69
N ALA A 606 -57.94 3.34 76.68
CA ALA A 606 -57.35 2.71 77.86
C ALA A 606 -56.16 3.52 78.43
N ILE A 607 -55.27 4.05 77.58
CA ILE A 607 -54.15 4.92 77.97
C ILE A 607 -54.65 6.19 78.68
N ASN A 608 -55.73 6.80 78.18
CA ASN A 608 -56.33 7.99 78.80
C ASN A 608 -56.95 7.65 80.17
N ASP A 609 -57.70 6.55 80.27
CA ASP A 609 -58.29 6.06 81.52
C ASP A 609 -57.23 5.75 82.59
N TRP A 610 -56.15 5.07 82.21
CA TRP A 610 -55.05 4.77 83.13
C TRP A 610 -54.29 6.02 83.55
N SER A 611 -54.11 6.99 82.64
CA SER A 611 -53.51 8.29 82.96
C SER A 611 -54.33 9.08 83.97
N GLN A 612 -55.66 9.07 83.85
CA GLN A 612 -56.57 9.69 84.83
C GLN A 612 -56.48 9.01 86.21
N ARG A 613 -56.30 7.69 86.25
CA ARG A 613 -56.08 6.96 87.51
C ARG A 613 -54.73 7.32 88.15
N ILE A 614 -53.66 7.45 87.37
CA ILE A 614 -52.35 7.94 87.87
C ILE A 614 -52.51 9.35 88.46
N PHE A 615 -53.27 10.24 87.81
CA PHE A 615 -53.55 11.58 88.32
C PHE A 615 -54.32 11.55 89.66
N ALA A 616 -55.31 10.68 89.80
CA ALA A 616 -56.06 10.50 91.04
C ALA A 616 -55.19 9.93 92.19
N ILE A 617 -54.37 8.92 91.90
CA ILE A 617 -53.44 8.32 92.88
C ILE A 617 -52.43 9.36 93.38
N ALA A 618 -51.92 10.23 92.49
CA ALA A 618 -51.05 11.32 92.91
C ALA A 618 -51.76 12.33 93.82
N GLN A 619 -53.03 12.67 93.55
CA GLN A 619 -53.77 13.57 94.43
C GLN A 619 -54.00 12.96 95.82
N GLU A 620 -54.25 11.65 95.92
CA GLU A 620 -54.34 10.95 97.21
C GLU A 620 -52.99 10.97 97.95
N GLU A 621 -51.88 10.63 97.28
CA GLU A 621 -50.53 10.65 97.86
C GLU A 621 -50.07 12.08 98.23
N SER A 622 -50.60 13.13 97.60
CA SER A 622 -50.20 14.51 97.87
C SER A 622 -50.49 14.99 99.29
N ALA A 623 -51.36 14.28 100.02
CA ALA A 623 -51.64 14.52 101.43
C ALA A 623 -50.57 13.93 102.39
N SER A 624 -49.73 12.98 101.92
CA SER A 624 -48.71 12.26 102.68
C SER A 624 -47.28 12.56 102.21
N ASP A 625 -47.02 12.45 100.90
CA ASP A 625 -45.72 12.68 100.27
C ASP A 625 -45.89 13.53 98.99
N LEU A 626 -45.77 14.84 99.12
CA LEU A 626 -45.90 15.78 98.01
C LEU A 626 -44.80 15.60 96.92
N PRO A 627 -43.51 15.38 97.27
CA PRO A 627 -42.50 14.88 96.33
C PRO A 627 -42.89 13.57 95.61
N GLY A 628 -43.44 12.59 96.34
CA GLY A 628 -43.93 11.32 95.80
C GLY A 628 -45.07 11.51 94.79
N ALA A 629 -46.06 12.34 95.13
CA ALA A 629 -47.16 12.73 94.25
C ALA A 629 -46.68 13.40 92.96
N ILE A 630 -45.68 14.29 93.03
CA ILE A 630 -45.04 14.89 91.85
C ILE A 630 -44.35 13.82 90.98
N ALA A 631 -43.72 12.82 91.60
CA ALA A 631 -43.09 11.71 90.87
C ALA A 631 -44.13 10.79 90.19
N ILE A 632 -45.30 10.58 90.81
CA ILE A 632 -46.42 9.83 90.21
C ILE A 632 -47.00 10.59 89.01
N LEU A 633 -47.26 11.90 89.11
CA LEU A 633 -47.80 12.70 87.99
C LEU A 633 -46.89 12.68 86.76
N ARG A 634 -45.57 12.58 86.92
CA ARG A 634 -44.61 12.51 85.81
C ARG A 634 -44.68 11.23 84.98
N LYS A 635 -45.40 10.21 85.44
CA LYS A 635 -45.67 8.95 84.70
C LYS A 635 -46.76 9.10 83.64
N ILE A 636 -47.50 10.21 83.65
CA ILE A 636 -48.56 10.49 82.67
C ILE A 636 -47.90 10.93 81.35
N PRO A 637 -48.17 10.23 80.22
CA PRO A 637 -47.50 10.51 78.96
C PRO A 637 -48.09 11.74 78.26
N SER A 638 -47.20 12.51 77.61
CA SER A 638 -47.56 13.61 76.73
C SER A 638 -48.47 13.16 75.59
N GLY A 639 -49.61 13.82 75.40
CA GLY A 639 -50.63 13.47 74.42
C GLY A 639 -51.92 12.90 75.00
N THR A 640 -51.95 12.59 76.31
CA THR A 640 -53.18 12.21 77.01
C THR A 640 -53.99 13.41 77.49
N ARG A 641 -55.31 13.23 77.61
CA ARG A 641 -56.28 14.29 77.96
C ARG A 641 -55.99 14.98 79.29
N ILE A 642 -55.35 14.27 80.24
CA ILE A 642 -55.04 14.76 81.59
C ILE A 642 -53.61 15.32 81.72
N TYR A 643 -52.78 15.25 80.67
CA TYR A 643 -51.35 15.59 80.74
C TYR A 643 -51.08 17.06 81.12
N GLU A 644 -51.78 18.01 80.51
CA GLU A 644 -51.58 19.44 80.84
C GLU A 644 -52.12 19.80 82.24
N GLU A 645 -53.13 19.08 82.73
CA GLU A 645 -53.65 19.23 84.10
C GLU A 645 -52.67 18.65 85.13
N ALA A 646 -52.12 17.46 84.86
CA ALA A 646 -51.02 16.87 85.62
C ALA A 646 -49.80 17.79 85.67
N ARG A 647 -49.45 18.41 84.55
CA ARG A 647 -48.35 19.38 84.47
C ARG A 647 -48.61 20.61 85.34
N ALA A 648 -49.78 21.24 85.21
CA ALA A 648 -50.13 22.41 86.03
C ALA A 648 -50.14 22.06 87.54
N GLN A 649 -50.59 20.85 87.89
CA GLN A 649 -50.59 20.37 89.27
C GLN A 649 -49.18 20.12 89.82
N ILE A 650 -48.24 19.60 89.00
CA ILE A 650 -46.82 19.52 89.33
C ILE A 650 -46.26 20.94 89.58
N GLU A 651 -46.51 21.90 88.70
CA GLU A 651 -45.98 23.26 88.82
C GLU A 651 -46.47 23.92 90.13
N VAL A 652 -47.76 23.83 90.47
CA VAL A 652 -48.33 24.31 91.76
C VAL A 652 -47.72 23.63 92.98
N TRP A 653 -47.53 22.30 92.96
CA TRP A 653 -46.91 21.56 94.06
C TRP A 653 -45.40 21.82 94.20
N GLN A 654 -44.72 22.24 93.12
CA GLN A 654 -43.33 22.67 93.19
C GLN A 654 -43.19 24.07 93.79
N GLU A 655 -44.13 24.99 93.56
CA GLU A 655 -44.10 26.32 94.19
C GLU A 655 -44.32 26.26 95.71
N SER A 656 -45.26 25.44 96.18
CA SER A 656 -45.56 25.30 97.62
C SER A 656 -44.38 24.74 98.42
N LEU A 657 -43.59 23.83 97.83
CA LEU A 657 -42.36 23.27 98.43
C LEU A 657 -41.21 24.28 98.56
N ASN A 658 -41.28 25.46 97.92
CA ASN A 658 -40.18 26.42 97.83
C ASN A 658 -40.43 27.75 98.60
N SER A 659 -41.46 27.83 99.44
CA SER A 659 -41.82 29.05 100.19
C SER A 659 -41.13 29.13 101.57
N PRO A 660 -40.38 30.21 101.90
CA PRO A 660 -39.60 30.31 103.15
C PRO A 660 -40.42 30.79 104.37
N PRO A 661 -39.95 30.53 105.62
CA PRO A 661 -40.66 30.90 106.85
C PRO A 661 -40.60 32.39 107.22
N VAL A 662 -41.49 32.80 108.14
CA VAL A 662 -41.57 34.16 108.72
C VAL A 662 -40.53 34.35 109.85
N GLU A 663 -39.86 35.51 109.88
CA GLU A 663 -38.91 35.90 110.92
C GLU A 663 -39.28 37.26 111.58
N SER A 664 -38.81 37.51 112.81
CA SER A 664 -39.28 38.56 113.72
C SER A 664 -38.31 39.74 113.93
N GLU A 665 -38.85 40.90 114.31
CA GLU A 665 -38.15 42.08 114.86
C GLU A 665 -37.11 41.74 115.96
N PRO A 666 -36.06 42.58 116.22
CA PRO A 666 -36.11 44.06 116.34
C PRO A 666 -34.83 44.81 115.82
N PRO A 667 -34.49 46.06 116.25
CA PRO A 667 -35.21 47.31 116.00
C PRO A 667 -34.33 48.47 115.41
N ILE A 668 -34.99 49.43 114.73
CA ILE A 668 -34.70 50.90 114.66
C ILE A 668 -33.22 51.38 114.57
N GLU A 669 -32.79 51.96 113.43
CA GLU A 669 -32.83 53.44 113.22
C GLU A 669 -32.67 53.85 111.71
N LYS A 670 -33.02 55.11 111.39
CA LYS A 670 -33.18 55.78 110.08
C LYS A 670 -31.87 55.81 109.24
N SER A 671 -31.86 55.90 107.90
CA SER A 671 -32.28 57.13 107.17
C SER A 671 -32.09 57.08 105.62
N ASN A 672 -33.08 57.64 104.88
CA ASN A 672 -33.01 58.31 103.56
C ASN A 672 -32.72 57.58 102.21
N LYS A 673 -33.64 57.87 101.23
CA LYS A 673 -33.45 58.15 99.77
C LYS A 673 -32.98 57.01 98.83
N GLN A 674 -33.83 56.29 98.06
CA GLN A 674 -34.87 56.74 97.08
C GLN A 674 -34.30 57.58 95.90
N PRO A 675 -34.74 57.41 94.63
CA PRO A 675 -34.93 56.18 93.82
C PRO A 675 -34.46 56.31 92.33
N LYS A 676 -34.62 55.27 91.48
CA LYS A 676 -35.10 55.42 90.08
C LYS A 676 -35.50 54.11 89.36
N PHE A 677 -36.51 54.22 88.49
CA PHE A 677 -37.02 53.29 87.45
C PHE A 677 -36.29 53.53 86.08
N PRO A 678 -36.57 52.82 84.95
CA PRO A 678 -37.31 51.55 84.67
C PRO A 678 -36.39 50.53 83.90
N GLU A 679 -36.64 49.75 82.82
CA GLU A 679 -37.79 49.52 81.89
C GLU A 679 -37.70 48.23 80.99
N GLN A 680 -38.85 47.58 80.70
CA GLN A 680 -39.30 46.77 79.50
C GLN A 680 -38.49 45.61 78.84
N GLY A 681 -39.24 44.73 78.12
CA GLY A 681 -38.75 43.79 77.06
C GLY A 681 -39.15 42.30 77.25
N LEU A 682 -40.36 41.80 76.95
CA LEU A 682 -41.02 41.54 75.64
C LEU A 682 -40.29 40.56 74.68
N GLY A 683 -40.95 39.45 74.30
CA GLY A 683 -40.53 38.56 73.20
C GLY A 683 -41.15 37.15 73.29
N ALA A 684 -41.85 36.69 72.25
CA ALA A 684 -42.58 35.41 72.25
C ALA A 684 -42.21 34.46 71.09
N ARG A 685 -42.50 33.18 71.34
CA ARG A 685 -42.59 31.99 70.46
C ARG A 685 -42.52 32.17 68.92
N GLY A 686 -41.89 31.16 68.30
CA GLY A 686 -42.24 30.61 66.99
C GLY A 686 -42.24 29.09 67.09
#